data_AF-A0A9D5ZPX4-F1
#
_entry.id   AF-A0A9D5ZPX4-F1
#
_cell.length_a   1.000
_cell.length_b   1.000
_cell.length_c   1.000
_cell.angle_alpha   90.00
_cell.angle_beta   90.00
_cell.angle_gamma   90.00
#
_symmetry.space_group_name_H-M   'P 1'
#
loop_
_entity.id
_entity.type
_entity.pdbx_description
1 polymer ?
#
loop_
_entity_poly.entity_id
_entity_poly.type
_entity_poly.pdbx_seq_one_letter_code
_entity_poly.pdbx_strand_id
1 'polypeptide(L)'
;KYLSHLIPELSFDSLYKIEYGVYYIGVTIFLMFIQSMYVKEFSMRMLRISQFLGFSFMAIVLLTKAAIFSYTLLTYNIITLILALYVMYVIVLAFKRKREGAMIFLIGMMILFFSTINDILNANSIIYTGHVFPVAFFIFIFFQAYLLSHKFSKAFFSVEMLSDELKIKSTDLENKNTQLNLINQSLMESEEKYRGLIHNLRVGVYRNTGGPKGEFLSANYAITKMFEYDSIEEFMKVNVSDLYQNPSERIKFVENIIKNGFVHDMELPLKRKNGSFFWASVTANVEYDENRQIKWMDGIIEDITDRKRTHELISIAKEAAIAATQAKSEFLANMSHEIRTPMNAIIGLANLTIKTDLTAKQRDYLSKINASAKALLGIINDILDFSKIEAGKLELESAEFDLEDVLDNVSNIISIKTEEKGLELLFDMGHDVPCALIGDPLRLGQVLINLSTNAVKFTDKGHVLIKADVLNASENSSEVMLKFSVKDTGIGMTLEQQSRLFRSFSQADTSTTRKFGGTGLGLVICKHLVEMMDGEIDVISEPGRGSVFSFTAKFERPLKEKQKFFDCPFDLRGIRVLVTDDNYVSREILKDDLSSLSFIVEEAASGEEAINMIKKASETDPFDLVLMDWKMPDMDGIETTKRIKADVHLAHIPEILMVTAYNREEICREAEKTGINGFLTKPVSRSSLFDTIMEIFGKSENRKQFDSAHETLEIEGFNKIKGARILLVEDNEINQQVARELLENEGFYVFIANNGMEALDMVNSFFADNKTLDAVLMDIQMPVMDGYTATKEIRNLSSGAKDIPIIAMTAHAFKSERGKCIKGGMNDYVTKPIDPKWLFTTLVKWIKPGERDIFVSEEKDQDSMRDIYLPARLKRIDIERGLKKIGGNQKLYLKLLKGFHEQYQHLTSELQNALKREDMDLIARLTHTMKGVAGNLGADGLEAASKSLESAVKENQPIADNLIRFEKELNDVLEGAVHVIKMNIARFSAEISSHGENVHQLDLKSLIPLFTELHQLLEQGQSRAKDVLKHIQDYSLENEIKELLYKIERLIDEYEFEEASKALADIIKELNKKLMIQKDI
;
A
#
# COMPACT_ATOMS: atom_id res chain seq x y z
N LYS A 1 116.79 -70.01 48.44
CA LYS A 1 117.27 -71.27 49.08
C LYS A 1 116.13 -72.10 49.65
N TYR A 2 115.24 -71.54 50.47
CA TYR A 2 114.06 -72.28 50.96
C TYR A 2 113.10 -72.66 49.80
N LEU A 3 112.84 -71.74 48.87
CA LEU A 3 112.03 -71.98 47.66
C LEU A 3 112.62 -73.04 46.72
N SER A 4 113.95 -73.12 46.58
CA SER A 4 114.61 -74.17 45.78
C SER A 4 114.59 -75.53 46.46
N HIS A 5 114.31 -75.60 47.77
CA HIS A 5 114.04 -76.85 48.47
C HIS A 5 112.58 -77.30 48.34
N LEU A 6 111.64 -76.36 48.23
CA LEU A 6 110.22 -76.66 47.98
C LEU A 6 109.93 -77.08 46.54
N ILE A 7 110.70 -76.59 45.57
CA ILE A 7 110.54 -76.92 44.15
C ILE A 7 111.91 -77.36 43.60
N PRO A 8 112.26 -78.66 43.70
CA PRO A 8 113.61 -79.16 43.38
C PRO A 8 114.02 -78.97 41.92
N GLU A 9 113.05 -78.84 41.01
CA GLU A 9 113.25 -78.67 39.57
C GLU A 9 113.74 -77.27 39.19
N LEU A 10 113.51 -76.26 40.06
CA LEU A 10 114.01 -74.90 39.86
C LEU A 10 115.39 -74.74 40.48
N SER A 11 116.41 -74.73 39.62
CA SER A 11 117.78 -74.43 40.03
C SER A 11 117.85 -73.09 40.78
N PHE A 12 118.74 -72.99 41.75
CA PHE A 12 118.93 -71.75 42.53
C PHE A 12 119.23 -70.55 41.60
N ASP A 13 119.89 -70.78 40.46
CA ASP A 13 120.15 -69.75 39.44
C ASP A 13 118.85 -69.23 38.80
N SER A 14 117.90 -70.11 38.49
CA SER A 14 116.60 -69.73 37.93
C SER A 14 115.78 -68.89 38.91
N LEU A 15 115.77 -69.27 40.19
CA LEU A 15 115.10 -68.51 41.25
C LEU A 15 115.73 -67.13 41.45
N TYR A 16 117.06 -67.06 41.43
CA TYR A 16 117.80 -65.80 41.53
C TYR A 16 117.48 -64.86 40.35
N LYS A 17 117.39 -65.39 39.12
CA LYS A 17 116.96 -64.62 37.93
C LYS A 17 115.52 -64.11 38.06
N ILE A 18 114.61 -64.91 38.58
CA ILE A 18 113.21 -64.51 38.79
C ILE A 18 113.13 -63.40 39.84
N GLU A 19 113.84 -63.52 40.95
CA GLU A 19 113.89 -62.52 42.02
C GLU A 19 114.35 -61.15 41.49
N TYR A 20 115.44 -61.12 40.72
CA TYR A 20 115.90 -59.89 40.05
C TYR A 20 114.90 -59.39 39.00
N GLY A 21 114.27 -60.28 38.24
CA GLY A 21 113.22 -59.90 37.28
C GLY A 21 112.05 -59.16 37.94
N VAL A 22 111.55 -59.69 39.07
CA VAL A 22 110.45 -59.07 39.84
C VAL A 22 110.87 -57.72 40.41
N TYR A 23 112.10 -57.61 40.93
CA TYR A 23 112.64 -56.35 41.45
C TYR A 23 112.58 -55.22 40.40
N TYR A 24 112.92 -55.52 39.14
CA TYR A 24 112.93 -54.50 38.08
C TYR A 24 111.55 -54.11 37.54
N ILE A 25 110.56 -55.01 37.61
CA ILE A 25 109.15 -54.63 37.42
C ILE A 25 108.73 -53.64 38.51
N GLY A 26 109.15 -53.89 39.75
CA GLY A 26 108.88 -53.00 40.89
C GLY A 26 109.38 -51.57 40.66
N VAL A 27 110.60 -51.39 40.13
CA VAL A 27 111.17 -50.08 39.79
C VAL A 27 110.31 -49.34 38.75
N THR A 28 109.75 -50.06 37.78
CA THR A 28 108.90 -49.46 36.73
C THR A 28 107.58 -48.94 37.30
N ILE A 29 106.89 -49.75 38.09
CA ILE A 29 105.64 -49.36 38.75
C ILE A 29 105.89 -48.16 39.69
N PHE A 30 107.03 -48.19 40.37
CA PHE A 30 107.48 -47.12 41.24
C PHE A 30 107.66 -45.77 40.52
N LEU A 31 108.26 -45.76 39.32
CA LEU A 31 108.42 -44.52 38.56
C LEU A 31 107.09 -43.96 38.05
N MET A 32 106.12 -44.83 37.72
CA MET A 32 104.75 -44.40 37.38
C MET A 32 104.06 -43.73 38.57
N PHE A 33 104.27 -44.24 39.78
CA PHE A 33 103.76 -43.61 40.99
C PHE A 33 104.34 -42.22 41.24
N ILE A 34 105.66 -42.05 41.10
CA ILE A 34 106.31 -40.72 41.19
C ILE A 34 105.74 -39.76 40.15
N GLN A 35 105.56 -40.22 38.91
CA GLN A 35 104.95 -39.41 37.86
C GLN A 35 103.58 -38.89 38.28
N SER A 36 102.72 -39.73 38.86
CA SER A 36 101.37 -39.32 39.30
C SER A 36 101.40 -38.22 40.39
N MET A 37 102.43 -38.23 41.23
CA MET A 37 102.59 -37.28 42.33
C MET A 37 103.22 -35.96 41.86
N TYR A 38 104.16 -36.02 40.90
CA TYR A 38 104.99 -34.88 40.49
C TYR A 38 104.99 -34.69 38.96
N VAL A 39 103.79 -34.73 38.35
CA VAL A 39 103.55 -34.75 36.90
C VAL A 39 104.29 -33.65 36.13
N LYS A 40 104.42 -32.44 36.69
CA LYS A 40 105.01 -31.30 35.97
C LYS A 40 106.54 -31.30 35.98
N GLU A 41 107.15 -32.03 36.91
CA GLU A 41 108.60 -32.04 37.14
C GLU A 41 109.25 -33.30 36.55
N PHE A 42 108.45 -34.33 36.22
CA PHE A 42 108.93 -35.59 35.66
C PHE A 42 108.90 -35.60 34.12
N SER A 43 110.03 -35.89 33.48
CA SER A 43 110.09 -36.01 32.02
C SER A 43 109.39 -37.29 31.54
N MET A 44 108.30 -37.12 30.77
CA MET A 44 107.59 -38.25 30.14
C MET A 44 108.47 -39.09 29.23
N ARG A 45 109.49 -38.49 28.60
CA ARG A 45 110.46 -39.23 27.77
C ARG A 45 111.35 -40.14 28.62
N MET A 46 111.85 -39.64 29.75
CA MET A 46 112.70 -40.44 30.65
C MET A 46 111.94 -41.61 31.25
N LEU A 47 110.65 -41.44 31.55
CA LEU A 47 109.81 -42.55 32.03
C LEU A 47 109.74 -43.69 31.02
N ARG A 48 109.35 -43.37 29.78
CA ARG A 48 109.23 -44.38 28.70
C ARG A 48 110.56 -45.07 28.43
N ILE A 49 111.68 -44.33 28.48
CA ILE A 49 113.02 -44.89 28.34
C ILE A 49 113.32 -45.88 29.46
N SER A 50 113.01 -45.54 30.71
CA SER A 50 113.24 -46.45 31.85
C SER A 50 112.37 -47.72 31.78
N GLN A 51 111.11 -47.58 31.37
CA GLN A 51 110.19 -48.71 31.18
C GLN A 51 110.69 -49.64 30.09
N PHE A 52 111.10 -49.06 28.96
CA PHE A 52 111.67 -49.82 27.85
C PHE A 52 112.95 -50.56 28.27
N LEU A 53 113.87 -49.91 28.98
CA LEU A 53 115.09 -50.52 29.51
C LEU A 53 114.78 -51.64 30.52
N GLY A 54 113.81 -51.45 31.41
CA GLY A 54 113.36 -52.43 32.39
C GLY A 54 112.79 -53.69 31.75
N PHE A 55 111.82 -53.54 30.84
CA PHE A 55 111.23 -54.67 30.13
C PHE A 55 112.23 -55.39 29.22
N SER A 56 113.08 -54.64 28.51
CA SER A 56 114.11 -55.23 27.65
C SER A 56 115.11 -56.06 28.46
N PHE A 57 115.50 -55.58 29.63
CA PHE A 57 116.42 -56.32 30.50
C PHE A 57 115.78 -57.57 31.10
N MET A 58 114.53 -57.50 31.57
CA MET A 58 113.81 -58.67 32.05
C MET A 58 113.73 -59.78 30.99
N ALA A 59 113.47 -59.40 29.73
CA ALA A 59 113.51 -60.35 28.62
C ALA A 59 114.92 -60.96 28.43
N ILE A 60 115.99 -60.16 28.50
CA ILE A 60 117.36 -60.65 28.39
C ILE A 60 117.72 -61.60 29.54
N VAL A 61 117.35 -61.27 30.78
CA VAL A 61 117.61 -62.09 31.97
C VAL A 61 116.93 -63.46 31.89
N LEU A 62 115.68 -63.49 31.45
CA LEU A 62 114.91 -64.72 31.32
C LEU A 62 115.41 -65.62 30.16
N LEU A 63 115.96 -65.02 29.10
CA LEU A 63 116.37 -65.73 27.89
C LEU A 63 117.85 -66.17 27.87
N THR A 64 118.72 -65.64 28.75
CA THR A 64 120.17 -65.91 28.70
C THR A 64 120.63 -67.04 29.64
N LYS A 65 121.56 -67.88 29.15
CA LYS A 65 122.22 -68.94 29.94
C LYS A 65 123.09 -68.33 31.06
N ALA A 66 123.13 -69.00 32.22
CA ALA A 66 123.74 -68.54 33.48
C ALA A 66 125.15 -67.92 33.37
N ALA A 67 126.02 -68.48 32.51
CA ALA A 67 127.41 -68.03 32.38
C ALA A 67 127.57 -66.59 31.84
N ILE A 68 126.58 -66.05 31.11
CA ILE A 68 126.62 -64.70 30.51
C ILE A 68 125.91 -63.66 31.40
N PHE A 69 125.13 -64.14 32.38
CA PHE A 69 124.27 -63.32 33.24
C PHE A 69 125.05 -62.32 34.11
N SER A 70 126.27 -62.65 34.54
CA SER A 70 127.08 -61.77 35.39
C SER A 70 127.47 -60.46 34.68
N TYR A 71 127.87 -60.52 33.41
CA TYR A 71 128.22 -59.34 32.61
C TYR A 71 127.01 -58.46 32.29
N THR A 72 125.86 -59.08 32.05
CA THR A 72 124.61 -58.35 31.79
C THR A 72 124.09 -57.67 33.06
N LEU A 73 124.25 -58.31 34.23
CA LEU A 73 123.87 -57.74 35.53
C LEU A 73 124.69 -56.49 35.88
N LEU A 74 126.00 -56.48 35.63
CA LEU A 74 126.87 -55.33 35.92
C LEU A 74 126.48 -54.10 35.10
N THR A 75 126.31 -54.26 33.78
CA THR A 75 125.90 -53.18 32.87
C THR A 75 124.57 -52.57 33.31
N TYR A 76 123.64 -53.40 33.77
CA TYR A 76 122.32 -52.95 34.20
C TYR A 76 122.32 -52.27 35.58
N ASN A 77 123.16 -52.73 36.51
CA ASN A 77 123.34 -52.07 37.80
C ASN A 77 123.83 -50.62 37.62
N ILE A 78 124.69 -50.38 36.63
CA ILE A 78 125.14 -49.02 36.26
C ILE A 78 123.96 -48.18 35.75
N ILE A 79 123.13 -48.72 34.87
CA ILE A 79 121.93 -48.02 34.36
C ILE A 79 120.95 -47.69 35.50
N THR A 80 120.74 -48.64 36.41
CA THR A 80 119.87 -48.47 37.58
C THR A 80 120.40 -47.37 38.50
N LEU A 81 121.72 -47.29 38.69
CA LEU A 81 122.35 -46.24 39.48
C LEU A 81 122.14 -44.85 38.85
N ILE A 82 122.29 -44.73 37.53
CA ILE A 82 122.05 -43.47 36.80
C ILE A 82 120.58 -43.04 36.96
N LEU A 83 119.65 -43.99 36.84
CA LEU A 83 118.23 -43.71 36.98
C LEU A 83 117.88 -43.28 38.42
N ALA A 84 118.47 -43.93 39.42
CA ALA A 84 118.28 -43.57 40.82
C ALA A 84 118.79 -42.15 41.13
N LEU A 85 119.94 -41.76 40.58
CA LEU A 85 120.47 -40.38 40.69
C LEU A 85 119.53 -39.37 40.04
N TYR A 86 118.96 -39.69 38.88
CA TYR A 86 117.99 -38.82 38.21
C TYR A 86 116.71 -38.65 39.05
N VAL A 87 116.17 -39.73 39.59
CA VAL A 87 114.99 -39.68 40.47
C VAL A 87 115.27 -38.83 41.71
N MET A 88 116.44 -38.99 42.32
CA MET A 88 116.86 -38.19 43.47
C MET A 88 116.89 -36.69 43.13
N TYR A 89 117.44 -36.33 41.97
CA TYR A 89 117.45 -34.95 41.48
C TYR A 89 116.02 -34.35 41.35
N VAL A 90 115.09 -35.10 40.75
CA VAL A 90 113.69 -34.64 40.58
C VAL A 90 113.02 -34.40 41.94
N ILE A 91 113.25 -35.27 42.92
CA ILE A 91 112.66 -35.13 44.26
C ILE A 91 113.25 -33.94 45.01
N VAL A 92 114.56 -33.67 44.89
CA VAL A 92 115.19 -32.46 45.45
C VAL A 92 114.57 -31.20 44.84
N LEU A 93 114.27 -31.20 43.54
CA LEU A 93 113.58 -30.11 42.86
C LEU A 93 112.15 -29.91 43.38
N ALA A 94 111.41 -30.99 43.59
CA ALA A 94 110.07 -30.97 44.19
C ALA A 94 110.10 -30.45 45.63
N PHE A 95 111.12 -30.83 46.42
CA PHE A 95 111.34 -30.33 47.78
C PHE A 95 111.67 -28.82 47.80
N LYS A 96 112.54 -28.34 46.90
CA LYS A 96 112.84 -26.90 46.76
C LYS A 96 111.60 -26.06 46.42
N ARG A 97 110.61 -26.66 45.76
CA ARG A 97 109.30 -26.04 45.46
C ARG A 97 108.24 -26.25 46.56
N LYS A 98 108.66 -26.68 47.76
CA LYS A 98 107.83 -26.86 48.97
C LYS A 98 106.59 -27.76 48.77
N ARG A 99 106.69 -28.80 47.93
CA ARG A 99 105.62 -29.79 47.77
C ARG A 99 105.52 -30.65 49.04
N GLU A 100 104.34 -30.75 49.63
CA GLU A 100 104.09 -31.57 50.83
C GLU A 100 104.46 -33.05 50.59
N GLY A 101 105.09 -33.69 51.59
CA GLY A 101 105.49 -35.11 51.54
C GLY A 101 106.80 -35.42 50.80
N ALA A 102 107.34 -34.50 50.00
CA ALA A 102 108.57 -34.74 49.23
C ALA A 102 109.81 -35.02 50.10
N MET A 103 109.87 -34.43 51.30
CA MET A 103 111.00 -34.61 52.23
C MET A 103 111.09 -36.04 52.79
N ILE A 104 109.95 -36.58 53.23
CA ILE A 104 109.87 -37.94 53.80
C ILE A 104 110.22 -38.98 52.71
N PHE A 105 109.76 -38.72 51.48
CA PHE A 105 110.07 -39.55 50.33
C PHE A 105 111.56 -39.53 49.96
N LEU A 106 112.21 -38.36 50.02
CA LEU A 106 113.65 -38.20 49.74
C LEU A 106 114.50 -39.04 50.70
N ILE A 107 114.17 -39.05 51.99
CA ILE A 107 114.89 -39.80 53.03
C ILE A 107 114.85 -41.31 52.72
N GLY A 108 113.67 -41.84 52.38
CA GLY A 108 113.53 -43.25 52.00
C GLY A 108 114.35 -43.64 50.77
N MET A 109 114.40 -42.78 49.76
CA MET A 109 115.18 -43.03 48.53
C MET A 109 116.70 -43.01 48.76
N MET A 110 117.20 -42.13 49.65
CA MET A 110 118.62 -42.10 49.99
C MET A 110 119.06 -43.40 50.67
N ILE A 111 118.25 -43.93 51.59
CA ILE A 111 118.54 -45.19 52.29
C ILE A 111 118.64 -46.35 51.27
N LEU A 112 117.71 -46.40 50.32
CA LEU A 112 117.73 -47.41 49.26
C LEU A 112 118.98 -47.28 48.38
N PHE A 113 119.31 -46.06 47.96
CA PHE A 113 120.47 -45.77 47.10
C PHE A 113 121.81 -46.20 47.72
N PHE A 114 122.05 -45.85 49.00
CA PHE A 114 123.26 -46.28 49.71
C PHE A 114 123.36 -47.80 49.82
N SER A 115 122.24 -48.47 50.05
CA SER A 115 122.21 -49.91 50.13
C SER A 115 122.52 -50.58 48.78
N THR A 116 122.04 -50.04 47.66
CA THR A 116 122.35 -50.55 46.32
C THR A 116 123.84 -50.39 45.98
N ILE A 117 124.45 -49.26 46.34
CA ILE A 117 125.89 -49.05 46.13
C ILE A 117 126.70 -50.08 46.92
N ASN A 118 126.35 -50.31 48.20
CA ASN A 118 127.04 -51.31 49.02
C ASN A 118 126.97 -52.70 48.38
N ASP A 119 125.81 -53.09 47.85
CA ASP A 119 125.63 -54.39 47.19
C ASP A 119 126.40 -54.49 45.86
N ILE A 120 126.50 -53.41 45.07
CA ILE A 120 127.34 -53.37 43.85
C ILE A 120 128.83 -53.52 44.20
N LEU A 121 129.28 -52.86 45.27
CA LEU A 121 130.67 -52.95 45.73
C LEU A 121 131.00 -54.34 46.26
N ASN A 122 130.05 -54.98 46.95
CA ASN A 122 130.19 -56.35 47.41
C ASN A 122 130.20 -57.37 46.25
N ALA A 123 129.33 -57.20 45.26
CA ALA A 123 129.28 -58.07 44.08
C ALA A 123 130.60 -58.07 43.27
N ASN A 124 131.32 -56.95 43.25
CA ASN A 124 132.63 -56.85 42.60
C ASN A 124 133.80 -57.24 43.53
N SER A 125 133.52 -57.85 44.68
CA SER A 125 134.52 -58.26 45.70
C SER A 125 135.38 -57.12 46.26
N ILE A 126 134.91 -55.86 46.13
CA ILE A 126 135.63 -54.68 46.62
C ILE A 126 135.43 -54.52 48.13
N ILE A 127 134.22 -54.83 48.63
CA ILE A 127 133.87 -54.74 50.05
C ILE A 127 133.00 -55.95 50.44
N TYR A 128 133.50 -56.87 51.26
CA TYR A 128 132.71 -58.00 51.76
C TYR A 128 131.84 -57.59 52.97
N THR A 129 130.69 -56.96 52.72
CA THR A 129 129.65 -56.69 53.72
C THR A 129 128.35 -57.36 53.28
N GLY A 130 127.77 -58.25 54.11
CA GLY A 130 126.58 -59.05 53.76
C GLY A 130 125.38 -58.22 53.26
N HIS A 131 124.47 -58.84 52.50
CA HIS A 131 123.36 -58.20 51.77
C HIS A 131 122.46 -57.31 52.69
N VAL A 132 122.66 -55.98 52.66
CA VAL A 132 121.89 -55.00 53.46
C VAL A 132 120.59 -54.55 52.76
N PHE A 133 120.51 -54.78 51.44
CA PHE A 133 119.45 -54.29 50.57
C PHE A 133 118.01 -54.68 50.93
N PRO A 134 117.70 -55.90 51.38
CA PRO A 134 116.31 -56.29 51.65
C PRO A 134 115.66 -55.46 52.76
N VAL A 135 116.43 -55.09 53.80
CA VAL A 135 115.91 -54.35 54.95
C VAL A 135 115.63 -52.89 54.59
N ALA A 136 116.53 -52.26 53.84
CA ALA A 136 116.35 -50.89 53.33
C ALA A 136 115.11 -50.79 52.43
N PHE A 137 114.85 -51.81 51.62
CA PHE A 137 113.69 -51.86 50.72
C PHE A 137 112.36 -51.97 51.49
N PHE A 138 112.30 -52.74 52.58
CA PHE A 138 111.11 -52.82 53.43
C PHE A 138 110.78 -51.48 54.11
N ILE A 139 111.79 -50.78 54.63
CA ILE A 139 111.62 -49.45 55.23
C ILE A 139 111.07 -48.46 54.21
N PHE A 140 111.57 -48.54 52.97
CA PHE A 140 111.08 -47.71 51.88
C PHE A 140 109.59 -47.91 51.59
N ILE A 141 109.12 -49.16 51.49
CA ILE A 141 107.70 -49.48 51.24
C ILE A 141 106.79 -48.94 52.35
N PHE A 142 107.23 -49.03 53.61
CA PHE A 142 106.44 -48.55 54.75
C PHE A 142 106.13 -47.04 54.66
N PHE A 143 107.12 -46.22 54.31
CA PHE A 143 106.93 -44.77 54.16
C PHE A 143 105.98 -44.42 52.99
N GLN A 144 105.93 -45.24 51.94
CA GLN A 144 104.99 -45.03 50.82
C GLN A 144 103.54 -45.28 51.22
N ALA A 145 103.28 -46.33 52.00
CA ALA A 145 101.94 -46.66 52.47
C ALA A 145 101.35 -45.56 53.36
N TYR A 146 102.18 -44.95 54.21
CA TYR A 146 101.78 -43.84 55.09
C TYR A 146 101.31 -42.59 54.32
N LEU A 147 102.07 -42.18 53.29
CA LEU A 147 101.72 -41.02 52.46
C LEU A 147 100.41 -41.22 51.68
N LEU A 148 100.12 -42.46 51.26
CA LEU A 148 98.89 -42.79 50.54
C LEU A 148 97.66 -42.66 51.44
N SER A 149 97.75 -43.16 52.68
CA SER A 149 96.67 -43.11 53.69
C SER A 149 96.24 -41.67 54.01
N HIS A 150 97.20 -40.76 54.19
CA HIS A 150 96.90 -39.37 54.53
C HIS A 150 96.15 -38.61 53.43
N LYS A 151 96.38 -38.94 52.16
CA LYS A 151 95.73 -38.29 51.00
C LYS A 151 94.26 -38.74 50.82
N PHE A 152 93.95 -40.00 51.15
CA PHE A 152 92.59 -40.53 51.06
C PHE A 152 91.64 -39.94 52.12
N SER A 153 92.16 -39.66 53.32
CA SER A 153 91.36 -39.07 54.41
C SER A 153 90.79 -37.68 54.08
N LYS A 154 91.55 -36.83 53.35
CA LYS A 154 91.07 -35.50 52.92
C LYS A 154 90.01 -35.57 51.81
N ALA A 155 90.07 -36.57 50.93
CA ALA A 155 89.13 -36.70 49.82
C ALA A 155 87.73 -37.17 50.28
N PHE A 156 87.67 -38.01 51.33
CA PHE A 156 86.43 -38.58 51.83
C PHE A 156 85.49 -37.51 52.42
N PHE A 157 86.04 -36.57 53.21
CA PHE A 157 85.26 -35.48 53.83
C PHE A 157 84.67 -34.48 52.82
N SER A 158 85.29 -34.29 51.66
CA SER A 158 84.78 -33.39 50.62
C SER A 158 83.61 -34.01 49.82
N VAL A 159 83.55 -35.34 49.72
CA VAL A 159 82.50 -36.06 48.99
C VAL A 159 81.20 -36.10 49.78
N GLU A 160 81.29 -36.24 51.10
CA GLU A 160 80.11 -36.30 51.99
C GLU A 160 79.32 -34.98 52.00
N MET A 161 80.02 -33.83 52.05
CA MET A 161 79.39 -32.50 52.02
C MET A 161 78.71 -32.19 50.66
N LEU A 162 79.32 -32.63 49.55
CA LEU A 162 78.76 -32.48 48.21
C LEU A 162 77.53 -33.38 47.97
N SER A 163 77.48 -34.55 48.61
CA SER A 163 76.34 -35.48 48.52
C SER A 163 75.08 -34.90 49.16
N ASP A 164 75.21 -34.23 50.31
CA ASP A 164 74.05 -33.63 50.99
C ASP A 164 73.53 -32.39 50.24
N GLU A 165 74.41 -31.57 49.68
CA GLU A 165 73.99 -30.42 48.85
C GLU A 165 73.32 -30.87 47.54
N LEU A 166 73.80 -31.95 46.92
CA LEU A 166 73.21 -32.53 45.71
C LEU A 166 71.84 -33.15 45.97
N LYS A 167 71.62 -33.81 47.11
CA LYS A 167 70.30 -34.36 47.48
C LYS A 167 69.24 -33.26 47.59
N ILE A 168 69.56 -32.17 48.29
CA ILE A 168 68.62 -31.03 48.44
C ILE A 168 68.29 -30.41 47.08
N LYS A 169 69.30 -30.19 46.22
CA LYS A 169 69.07 -29.67 44.85
C LYS A 169 68.28 -30.64 43.97
N SER A 170 68.50 -31.95 44.08
CA SER A 170 67.77 -32.96 43.31
C SER A 170 66.28 -32.97 43.65
N THR A 171 65.93 -32.88 44.94
CA THR A 171 64.53 -32.85 45.37
C THR A 171 63.82 -31.55 44.96
N ASP A 172 64.51 -30.40 44.99
CA ASP A 172 63.95 -29.13 44.48
C ASP A 172 63.71 -29.18 42.95
N LEU A 173 64.63 -29.80 42.20
CA LEU A 173 64.52 -30.00 40.76
C LEU A 173 63.37 -30.94 40.38
N GLU A 174 63.17 -32.04 41.10
CA GLU A 174 62.05 -32.95 40.87
C GLU A 174 60.71 -32.24 41.10
N ASN A 175 60.56 -31.50 42.21
CA ASN A 175 59.34 -30.75 42.49
C ASN A 175 59.04 -29.69 41.43
N LYS A 176 60.06 -28.94 40.98
CA LYS A 176 59.90 -27.98 39.86
C LYS A 176 59.49 -28.65 38.56
N ASN A 177 60.05 -29.82 38.24
CA ASN A 177 59.73 -30.54 37.02
C ASN A 177 58.29 -31.07 37.04
N THR A 178 57.83 -31.60 38.17
CA THR A 178 56.43 -32.02 38.34
C THR A 178 55.47 -30.84 38.21
N GLN A 179 55.80 -29.69 38.81
CA GLN A 179 55.00 -28.47 38.68
C GLN A 179 54.97 -27.96 37.23
N LEU A 180 56.10 -27.99 36.51
CA LEU A 180 56.18 -27.61 35.11
C LEU A 180 55.31 -28.52 34.23
N ASN A 181 55.33 -29.83 34.48
CA ASN A 181 54.52 -30.79 33.73
C ASN A 181 53.02 -30.58 33.96
N LEU A 182 52.60 -30.30 35.20
CA LEU A 182 51.21 -29.96 35.50
C LEU A 182 50.77 -28.67 34.80
N ILE A 183 51.62 -27.64 34.77
CA ILE A 183 51.35 -26.39 34.06
C ILE A 183 51.26 -26.64 32.55
N ASN A 184 52.20 -27.39 31.96
CA ASN A 184 52.19 -27.73 30.53
C ASN A 184 50.95 -28.55 30.15
N GLN A 185 50.55 -29.51 30.98
CA GLN A 185 49.35 -30.30 30.75
C GLN A 185 48.10 -29.42 30.83
N SER A 186 47.97 -28.57 31.87
CA SER A 186 46.86 -27.62 31.97
C SER A 186 46.84 -26.64 30.80
N LEU A 187 48.00 -26.22 30.29
CA LEU A 187 48.12 -25.36 29.12
C LEU A 187 47.67 -26.08 27.85
N MET A 188 48.09 -27.34 27.65
CA MET A 188 47.64 -28.17 26.52
C MET A 188 46.13 -28.40 26.56
N GLU A 189 45.57 -28.80 27.71
CA GLU A 189 44.12 -28.99 27.88
C GLU A 189 43.34 -27.70 27.63
N SER A 190 43.87 -26.56 28.09
CA SER A 190 43.29 -25.25 27.82
C SER A 190 43.38 -24.90 26.33
N GLU A 191 44.51 -25.12 25.67
CA GLU A 191 44.69 -24.87 24.23
C GLU A 191 43.76 -25.75 23.39
N GLU A 192 43.67 -27.04 23.68
CA GLU A 192 42.76 -27.97 23.01
C GLU A 192 41.30 -27.54 23.19
N LYS A 193 40.91 -27.13 24.40
CA LYS A 193 39.56 -26.61 24.67
C LYS A 193 39.25 -25.37 23.83
N TYR A 194 40.16 -24.40 23.76
CA TYR A 194 39.96 -23.19 22.96
C TYR A 194 39.95 -23.49 21.45
N ARG A 195 40.86 -24.34 20.95
CA ARG A 195 40.83 -24.80 19.56
C ARG A 195 39.51 -25.49 19.23
N GLY A 196 39.05 -26.40 20.09
CA GLY A 196 37.78 -27.12 19.91
C GLY A 196 36.59 -26.17 19.80
N LEU A 197 36.50 -25.16 20.67
CA LEU A 197 35.45 -24.14 20.61
C LEU A 197 35.48 -23.37 19.28
N ILE A 198 36.66 -22.92 18.83
CA ILE A 198 36.82 -22.16 17.57
C ILE A 198 36.50 -23.02 16.34
N HIS A 199 36.91 -24.29 16.33
CA HIS A 199 36.64 -25.21 15.22
C HIS A 199 35.16 -25.63 15.13
N ASN A 200 34.42 -25.61 16.23
CA ASN A 200 33.00 -25.97 16.27
C ASN A 200 32.06 -24.81 15.91
N LEU A 201 32.55 -23.57 15.83
CA LEU A 201 31.75 -22.44 15.36
C LEU A 201 31.35 -22.64 13.89
N ARG A 202 30.11 -22.29 13.56
CA ARG A 202 29.59 -22.34 12.18
C ARG A 202 29.95 -21.11 11.35
N VAL A 203 30.52 -20.09 11.99
CA VAL A 203 31.06 -18.88 11.35
C VAL A 203 32.54 -19.05 11.04
N GLY A 204 33.02 -18.42 9.97
CA GLY A 204 34.43 -18.40 9.61
C GLY A 204 35.19 -17.48 10.55
N VAL A 205 36.11 -18.02 11.35
CA VAL A 205 36.98 -17.23 12.23
C VAL A 205 38.38 -17.23 11.64
N TYR A 206 38.97 -16.05 11.49
CA TYR A 206 40.30 -15.89 10.94
C TYR A 206 41.12 -14.85 11.68
N ARG A 207 42.44 -15.00 11.56
CA ARG A 207 43.45 -14.02 11.93
C ARG A 207 44.34 -13.78 10.73
N ASN A 208 44.60 -12.52 10.39
CA ASN A 208 45.48 -12.17 9.27
C ASN A 208 46.39 -10.97 9.56
N THR A 209 47.39 -10.77 8.72
CA THR A 209 48.29 -9.61 8.81
C THR A 209 47.60 -8.32 8.33
N GLY A 210 48.00 -7.19 8.90
CA GLY A 210 47.44 -5.86 8.57
C GLY A 210 47.91 -5.26 7.23
N GLY A 211 48.72 -5.99 6.45
CA GLY A 211 49.22 -5.50 5.17
C GLY A 211 48.15 -5.44 4.07
N PRO A 212 48.38 -4.71 2.96
CA PRO A 212 47.41 -4.53 1.88
C PRO A 212 46.99 -5.83 1.18
N LYS A 213 47.87 -6.84 1.15
CA LYS A 213 47.53 -8.19 0.65
C LYS A 213 46.82 -9.05 1.71
N GLY A 214 47.19 -8.87 2.98
CA GLY A 214 46.71 -9.65 4.12
C GLY A 214 47.01 -11.15 3.98
N GLU A 215 47.90 -11.68 4.80
CA GLU A 215 48.19 -13.12 4.84
C GLU A 215 47.48 -13.75 6.03
N PHE A 216 46.83 -14.90 5.83
CA PHE A 216 46.19 -15.62 6.93
C PHE A 216 47.24 -16.20 7.87
N LEU A 217 47.10 -15.93 9.17
CA LEU A 217 47.92 -16.46 10.26
C LEU A 217 47.22 -17.63 10.97
N SER A 218 45.88 -17.60 11.03
CA SER A 218 45.06 -18.69 11.52
C SER A 218 43.66 -18.63 10.89
N ALA A 219 43.03 -19.78 10.75
CA ALA A 219 41.67 -19.92 10.25
C ALA A 219 41.01 -21.16 10.87
N ASN A 220 39.70 -21.11 11.07
CA ASN A 220 38.93 -22.30 11.47
C ASN A 220 38.40 -23.06 10.25
N TYR A 221 37.87 -24.28 10.47
CA TYR A 221 37.42 -25.15 9.38
C TYR A 221 36.10 -24.67 8.74
N ALA A 222 35.32 -23.84 9.42
CA ALA A 222 34.10 -23.27 8.85
C ALA A 222 34.42 -22.32 7.67
N ILE A 223 35.55 -21.59 7.73
CA ILE A 223 35.95 -20.71 6.63
C ILE A 223 36.27 -21.49 5.36
N THR A 224 36.93 -22.65 5.47
CA THR A 224 37.30 -23.44 4.28
C THR A 224 36.06 -23.97 3.58
N LYS A 225 35.06 -24.41 4.34
CA LYS A 225 33.75 -24.81 3.80
C LYS A 225 33.01 -23.64 3.15
N MET A 226 33.02 -22.47 3.78
CA MET A 226 32.36 -21.26 3.26
C MET A 226 32.96 -20.79 1.94
N PHE A 227 34.29 -20.85 1.81
CA PHE A 227 35.00 -20.44 0.59
C PHE A 227 35.20 -21.59 -0.43
N GLU A 228 34.73 -22.80 -0.11
CA GLU A 228 34.83 -24.01 -0.94
C GLU A 228 36.28 -24.46 -1.22
N TYR A 229 37.14 -24.41 -0.20
CA TYR A 229 38.49 -24.96 -0.23
C TYR A 229 38.53 -26.35 0.41
N ASP A 230 39.32 -27.25 -0.20
CA ASP A 230 39.36 -28.67 0.17
C ASP A 230 40.13 -28.90 1.49
N SER A 231 41.10 -28.03 1.80
CA SER A 231 41.87 -28.10 3.05
C SER A 231 42.21 -26.72 3.60
N ILE A 232 42.48 -26.66 4.91
CA ILE A 232 42.92 -25.42 5.57
C ILE A 232 44.29 -24.98 5.07
N GLU A 233 45.16 -25.93 4.72
CA GLU A 233 46.51 -25.66 4.21
C GLU A 233 46.48 -24.98 2.85
N GLU A 234 45.48 -25.29 2.02
CA GLU A 234 45.26 -24.63 0.75
C GLU A 234 44.72 -23.20 0.96
N PHE A 235 43.73 -23.04 1.84
CA PHE A 235 43.14 -21.73 2.14
C PHE A 235 44.14 -20.75 2.77
N MET A 236 45.00 -21.23 3.66
CA MET A 236 46.01 -20.42 4.34
C MET A 236 47.06 -19.82 3.39
N LYS A 237 47.21 -20.34 2.16
CA LYS A 237 48.12 -19.82 1.13
C LYS A 237 47.50 -18.71 0.26
N VAL A 238 46.20 -18.48 0.39
CA VAL A 238 45.48 -17.47 -0.38
C VAL A 238 45.66 -16.11 0.28
N ASN A 239 45.89 -15.06 -0.51
CA ASN A 239 45.91 -13.70 0.05
C ASN A 239 44.46 -13.27 0.35
N VAL A 240 44.28 -12.57 1.47
CA VAL A 240 42.97 -12.07 1.89
C VAL A 240 42.40 -11.12 0.83
N SER A 241 43.24 -10.35 0.13
CA SER A 241 42.83 -9.48 -0.98
C SER A 241 42.17 -10.22 -2.15
N ASP A 242 42.55 -11.48 -2.38
CA ASP A 242 42.07 -12.27 -3.52
C ASP A 242 40.65 -12.82 -3.30
N LEU A 243 40.17 -12.75 -2.06
CA LEU A 243 38.81 -13.14 -1.66
C LEU A 243 37.78 -12.01 -1.86
N TYR A 244 38.23 -10.76 -2.07
CA TYR A 244 37.33 -9.64 -2.33
C TYR A 244 37.01 -9.57 -3.82
N GLN A 245 35.80 -9.08 -4.16
CA GLN A 245 35.43 -8.85 -5.55
C GLN A 245 36.37 -7.85 -6.23
N ASN A 246 36.72 -6.78 -5.52
CA ASN A 246 37.73 -5.82 -5.93
C ASN A 246 38.84 -5.74 -4.87
N PRO A 247 40.12 -5.89 -5.22
CA PRO A 247 41.23 -5.72 -4.27
C PRO A 247 41.23 -4.35 -3.56
N SER A 248 40.67 -3.32 -4.18
CA SER A 248 40.51 -1.97 -3.61
C SER A 248 39.51 -1.91 -2.44
N GLU A 249 38.55 -2.84 -2.35
CA GLU A 249 37.60 -2.92 -1.23
C GLU A 249 38.29 -3.40 0.04
N ARG A 250 39.30 -4.27 -0.09
CA ARG A 250 40.15 -4.66 1.03
C ARG A 250 40.89 -3.45 1.61
N ILE A 251 41.40 -2.56 0.76
CA ILE A 251 42.10 -1.35 1.19
C ILE A 251 41.15 -0.46 2.00
N LYS A 252 39.95 -0.20 1.49
CA LYS A 252 38.91 0.57 2.21
C LYS A 252 38.50 -0.08 3.53
N PHE A 253 38.38 -1.41 3.55
CA PHE A 253 38.07 -2.18 4.76
C PHE A 253 39.16 -2.02 5.83
N VAL A 254 40.42 -2.14 5.44
CA VAL A 254 41.59 -1.96 6.34
C VAL A 254 41.67 -0.51 6.83
N GLU A 255 41.48 0.48 5.96
CA GLU A 255 41.43 1.90 6.34
C GLU A 255 40.34 2.18 7.38
N ASN A 256 39.15 1.60 7.19
CA ASN A 256 38.03 1.79 8.11
C ASN A 256 38.29 1.17 9.49
N ILE A 257 38.91 -0.02 9.53
CA ILE A 257 39.33 -0.65 10.80
C ILE A 257 40.43 0.14 11.48
N ILE A 258 41.43 0.63 10.74
CA ILE A 258 42.51 1.45 11.31
C ILE A 258 41.95 2.76 11.91
N LYS A 259 40.95 3.36 11.25
CA LYS A 259 40.32 4.60 11.73
C LYS A 259 39.47 4.40 12.98
N ASN A 260 38.69 3.32 13.04
CA ASN A 260 37.68 3.13 14.09
C ASN A 260 38.08 2.09 15.15
N GLY A 261 39.17 1.35 14.96
CA GLY A 261 39.61 0.24 15.82
C GLY A 261 38.86 -1.08 15.61
N PHE A 262 37.65 -1.03 15.04
CA PHE A 262 36.82 -2.18 14.72
C PHE A 262 35.88 -1.90 13.54
N VAL A 263 35.36 -2.95 12.92
CA VAL A 263 34.26 -2.94 11.95
C VAL A 263 33.26 -4.02 12.36
N HIS A 264 31.98 -3.67 12.40
CA HIS A 264 30.89 -4.56 12.80
C HIS A 264 29.90 -4.72 11.65
N ASP A 265 29.48 -5.95 11.39
CA ASP A 265 28.44 -6.33 10.40
C ASP A 265 28.58 -5.65 9.04
N MET A 266 29.80 -5.54 8.52
CA MET A 266 29.97 -5.02 7.17
C MET A 266 29.57 -6.08 6.17
N GLU A 267 28.49 -5.83 5.42
CA GLU A 267 28.02 -6.73 4.38
C GLU A 267 28.77 -6.45 3.07
N LEU A 268 29.48 -7.45 2.54
CA LEU A 268 30.19 -7.34 1.27
C LEU A 268 30.22 -8.66 0.49
N PRO A 269 30.31 -8.61 -0.85
CA PRO A 269 30.43 -9.80 -1.67
C PRO A 269 31.86 -10.35 -1.60
N LEU A 270 31.98 -11.62 -1.21
CA LEU A 270 33.24 -12.36 -1.18
C LEU A 270 33.24 -13.47 -2.25
N LYS A 271 34.43 -13.78 -2.75
CA LYS A 271 34.68 -14.69 -3.86
C LYS A 271 35.08 -16.08 -3.34
N ARG A 272 34.42 -17.13 -3.83
CA ARG A 272 34.74 -18.55 -3.56
C ARG A 272 35.84 -19.06 -4.48
N LYS A 273 36.43 -20.23 -4.16
CA LYS A 273 37.45 -20.92 -4.98
C LYS A 273 36.99 -21.13 -6.42
N ASN A 274 35.72 -21.49 -6.62
CA ASN A 274 35.11 -21.74 -7.92
C ASN A 274 34.84 -20.46 -8.75
N GLY A 275 35.12 -19.27 -8.19
CA GLY A 275 34.91 -17.98 -8.83
C GLY A 275 33.52 -17.35 -8.63
N SER A 276 32.57 -18.07 -8.01
CA SER A 276 31.26 -17.52 -7.63
C SER A 276 31.35 -16.58 -6.43
N PHE A 277 30.36 -15.71 -6.29
CA PHE A 277 30.27 -14.74 -5.20
C PHE A 277 29.19 -15.13 -4.20
N PHE A 278 29.41 -14.81 -2.93
CA PHE A 278 28.41 -14.92 -1.87
C PHE A 278 28.42 -13.65 -1.01
N TRP A 279 27.29 -13.33 -0.40
CA TRP A 279 27.20 -12.20 0.52
C TRP A 279 27.72 -12.62 1.89
N ALA A 280 28.70 -11.87 2.40
CA ALA A 280 29.28 -12.11 3.69
C ALA A 280 29.05 -10.93 4.63
N SER A 281 28.69 -11.20 5.88
CA SER A 281 28.80 -10.24 6.98
C SER A 281 30.17 -10.41 7.63
N VAL A 282 30.98 -9.35 7.63
CA VAL A 282 32.34 -9.36 8.18
C VAL A 282 32.44 -8.40 9.36
N THR A 283 32.84 -8.95 10.49
CA THR A 283 33.17 -8.20 11.72
C THR A 283 34.64 -8.43 12.01
N ALA A 284 35.43 -7.37 12.17
CA ALA A 284 36.86 -7.49 12.40
C ALA A 284 37.42 -6.38 13.29
N ASN A 285 38.41 -6.76 14.11
CA ASN A 285 39.11 -5.90 15.05
C ASN A 285 40.62 -5.95 14.76
N VAL A 286 41.33 -4.88 15.12
CA VAL A 286 42.78 -4.80 14.96
C VAL A 286 43.49 -4.80 16.31
N GLU A 287 44.57 -5.59 16.43
CA GLU A 287 45.45 -5.60 17.59
C GLU A 287 46.77 -4.92 17.25
N TYR A 288 47.24 -4.04 18.13
CA TYR A 288 48.48 -3.29 17.97
C TYR A 288 49.59 -3.83 18.87
N ASP A 289 50.83 -3.77 18.39
CA ASP A 289 52.03 -4.03 19.19
C ASP A 289 52.41 -2.82 20.05
N GLU A 290 53.39 -2.98 20.95
CA GLU A 290 53.89 -1.92 21.86
C GLU A 290 54.31 -0.64 21.13
N ASN A 291 54.75 -0.76 19.87
CA ASN A 291 55.14 0.35 18.99
C ASN A 291 53.99 0.98 18.19
N ARG A 292 52.72 0.67 18.53
CA ARG A 292 51.50 1.09 17.79
C ARG A 292 51.46 0.66 16.32
N GLN A 293 52.18 -0.39 15.96
CA GLN A 293 52.05 -1.02 14.64
C GLN A 293 51.04 -2.17 14.69
N ILE A 294 50.38 -2.45 13.57
CA ILE A 294 49.39 -3.53 13.51
C ILE A 294 50.10 -4.87 13.69
N LYS A 295 49.73 -5.60 14.74
CA LYS A 295 50.25 -6.93 15.06
C LYS A 295 49.54 -7.99 14.25
N TRP A 296 48.21 -7.96 14.26
CA TRP A 296 47.31 -8.77 13.44
C TRP A 296 45.89 -8.22 13.49
N MET A 297 45.02 -8.73 12.63
CA MET A 297 43.59 -8.45 12.62
C MET A 297 42.82 -9.76 12.83
N ASP A 298 41.86 -9.74 13.73
CA ASP A 298 40.95 -10.85 14.00
C ASP A 298 39.59 -10.56 13.37
N GLY A 299 39.01 -11.53 12.70
CA GLY A 299 37.70 -11.35 12.07
C GLY A 299 36.82 -12.59 12.07
N ILE A 300 35.54 -12.32 11.97
CA ILE A 300 34.45 -13.29 11.85
C ILE A 300 33.74 -13.02 10.52
N ILE A 301 33.47 -14.08 9.76
CA ILE A 301 32.75 -14.06 8.50
C ILE A 301 31.53 -14.97 8.62
N GLU A 302 30.36 -14.44 8.29
CA GLU A 302 29.11 -15.18 8.20
C GLU A 302 28.55 -15.10 6.78
N ASP A 303 28.14 -16.24 6.20
CA ASP A 303 27.45 -16.27 4.91
C ASP A 303 25.98 -15.88 5.12
N ILE A 304 25.59 -14.73 4.57
CA ILE A 304 24.24 -14.15 4.69
C ILE A 304 23.47 -14.24 3.37
N THR A 305 23.93 -15.04 2.41
CA THR A 305 23.33 -15.14 1.07
C THR A 305 21.87 -15.58 1.12
N ASP A 306 21.56 -16.62 1.91
CA ASP A 306 20.17 -17.10 2.08
C ASP A 306 19.31 -16.09 2.84
N ARG A 307 19.90 -15.37 3.80
CA ARG A 307 19.22 -14.29 4.55
C ARG A 307 18.82 -13.14 3.63
N LYS A 308 19.73 -12.69 2.76
CA LYS A 308 19.48 -11.66 1.74
C LYS A 308 18.41 -12.09 0.74
N ARG A 309 18.53 -13.30 0.18
CA ARG A 309 17.54 -13.85 -0.77
C ARG A 309 16.15 -13.95 -0.16
N THR A 310 16.05 -14.42 1.08
CA THR A 310 14.76 -14.55 1.77
C THR A 310 14.15 -13.18 2.03
N HIS A 311 14.95 -12.21 2.48
CA HIS A 311 14.49 -10.83 2.70
C HIS A 311 14.01 -10.20 1.39
N GLU A 312 14.78 -10.35 0.32
CA GLU A 312 14.45 -9.81 -1.00
C GLU A 312 13.19 -10.45 -1.58
N LEU A 313 13.04 -11.78 -1.48
CA LEU A 313 11.81 -12.49 -1.87
C LEU A 313 10.59 -12.04 -1.07
N ILE A 314 10.74 -11.80 0.23
CA ILE A 314 9.66 -11.27 1.08
C ILE A 314 9.32 -9.83 0.70
N SER A 315 10.30 -8.98 0.42
CA SER A 315 10.07 -7.59 0.00
C SER A 315 9.36 -7.54 -1.34
N ILE A 316 9.83 -8.31 -2.33
CA ILE A 316 9.22 -8.41 -3.66
C ILE A 316 7.79 -8.95 -3.56
N ALA A 317 7.55 -9.99 -2.75
CA ALA A 317 6.21 -10.54 -2.56
C ALA A 317 5.27 -9.53 -1.87
N LYS A 318 5.78 -8.76 -0.90
CA LYS A 318 5.02 -7.72 -0.20
C LYS A 318 4.71 -6.53 -1.12
N GLU A 319 5.69 -6.06 -1.88
CA GLU A 319 5.51 -4.99 -2.87
C GLU A 319 4.53 -5.41 -3.97
N ALA A 320 4.62 -6.65 -4.46
CA ALA A 320 3.66 -7.20 -5.41
C ALA A 320 2.24 -7.26 -4.83
N ALA A 321 2.08 -7.67 -3.57
CA ALA A 321 0.79 -7.72 -2.88
C ALA A 321 0.19 -6.31 -2.66
N ILE A 322 1.01 -5.34 -2.26
CA ILE A 322 0.60 -3.94 -2.08
C ILE A 322 0.23 -3.32 -3.43
N ALA A 323 1.05 -3.49 -4.46
CA ALA A 323 0.78 -3.00 -5.81
C ALA A 323 -0.50 -3.61 -6.39
N ALA A 324 -0.73 -4.91 -6.19
CA ALA A 324 -1.96 -5.57 -6.62
C ALA A 324 -3.21 -5.02 -5.88
N THR A 325 -3.10 -4.76 -4.57
CA THR A 325 -4.20 -4.22 -3.77
C THR A 325 -4.51 -2.77 -4.15
N GLN A 326 -3.48 -1.97 -4.40
CA GLN A 326 -3.62 -0.58 -4.82
C GLN A 326 -4.19 -0.48 -6.24
N ALA A 327 -3.70 -1.29 -7.17
CA ALA A 327 -4.25 -1.39 -8.53
C ALA A 327 -5.71 -1.85 -8.53
N LYS A 328 -6.08 -2.83 -7.68
CA LYS A 328 -7.47 -3.26 -7.48
C LYS A 328 -8.36 -2.10 -7.01
N SER A 329 -7.87 -1.29 -6.07
CA SER A 329 -8.61 -0.15 -5.52
C SER A 329 -8.77 0.99 -6.53
N GLU A 330 -7.72 1.32 -7.29
CA GLU A 330 -7.77 2.34 -8.35
C GLU A 330 -8.66 1.91 -9.52
N PHE A 331 -8.60 0.63 -9.91
CA PHE A 331 -9.51 0.06 -10.91
C PHE A 331 -10.98 0.23 -10.49
N LEU A 332 -11.31 -0.08 -9.23
CA LEU A 332 -12.68 0.04 -8.72
C LEU A 332 -13.13 1.50 -8.62
N ALA A 333 -12.25 2.42 -8.19
CA ALA A 333 -12.54 3.84 -8.17
C ALA A 333 -12.85 4.38 -9.58
N ASN A 334 -12.08 3.99 -10.59
CA ASN A 334 -12.30 4.40 -11.98
C ASN A 334 -13.59 3.77 -12.55
N MET A 335 -13.83 2.49 -12.31
CA MET A 335 -15.07 1.80 -12.69
C MET A 335 -16.31 2.46 -12.07
N SER A 336 -16.20 3.03 -10.87
CA SER A 336 -17.31 3.81 -10.28
C SER A 336 -17.75 4.95 -11.19
N HIS A 337 -16.81 5.71 -11.73
CA HIS A 337 -17.12 6.86 -12.57
C HIS A 337 -17.62 6.41 -13.95
N GLU A 338 -17.00 5.38 -14.53
CA GLU A 338 -17.42 4.85 -15.84
C GLU A 338 -18.78 4.18 -15.83
N ILE A 339 -19.22 3.63 -14.70
CA ILE A 339 -20.57 3.05 -14.58
C ILE A 339 -21.58 4.12 -14.12
N ARG A 340 -21.20 5.07 -13.28
CA ARG A 340 -22.13 6.11 -12.78
C ARG A 340 -22.64 7.02 -13.91
N THR A 341 -21.78 7.41 -14.84
CA THR A 341 -22.14 8.31 -15.96
C THR A 341 -23.26 7.74 -16.85
N PRO A 342 -23.16 6.53 -17.43
CA PRO A 342 -24.24 5.97 -18.24
C PRO A 342 -25.50 5.69 -17.42
N MET A 343 -25.38 5.31 -16.15
CA MET A 343 -26.54 5.08 -15.28
C MET A 343 -27.31 6.36 -14.96
N ASN A 344 -26.59 7.46 -14.70
CA ASN A 344 -27.21 8.76 -14.46
C ASN A 344 -27.88 9.30 -15.72
N ALA A 345 -27.30 9.07 -16.90
CA ALA A 345 -27.95 9.37 -18.18
C ALA A 345 -29.26 8.60 -18.34
N ILE A 346 -29.29 7.30 -18.04
CA ILE A 346 -30.51 6.47 -18.11
C ILE A 346 -31.58 6.99 -17.14
N ILE A 347 -31.21 7.34 -15.90
CA ILE A 347 -32.14 7.87 -14.89
C ILE A 347 -32.67 9.25 -15.31
N GLY A 348 -31.78 10.13 -15.79
CA GLY A 348 -32.12 11.47 -16.27
C GLY A 348 -33.11 11.40 -17.43
N LEU A 349 -32.78 10.64 -18.48
CA LEU A 349 -33.64 10.45 -19.65
C LEU A 349 -34.96 9.76 -19.28
N ALA A 350 -34.96 8.79 -18.37
CA ALA A 350 -36.21 8.16 -17.91
C ALA A 350 -37.11 9.17 -17.19
N ASN A 351 -36.56 10.00 -16.30
CA ASN A 351 -37.31 11.04 -15.59
C ASN A 351 -37.87 12.11 -16.55
N LEU A 352 -37.07 12.56 -17.53
CA LEU A 352 -37.52 13.50 -18.56
C LEU A 352 -38.62 12.89 -19.41
N THR A 353 -38.47 11.63 -19.82
CA THR A 353 -39.48 10.94 -20.63
C THR A 353 -40.79 10.76 -19.85
N ILE A 354 -40.73 10.45 -18.55
CA ILE A 354 -41.91 10.31 -17.66
C ILE A 354 -42.76 11.59 -17.60
N LYS A 355 -42.13 12.76 -17.79
CA LYS A 355 -42.78 14.08 -17.81
C LYS A 355 -43.44 14.43 -19.15
N THR A 356 -43.29 13.61 -20.19
CA THR A 356 -43.97 13.81 -21.49
C THR A 356 -45.34 13.13 -21.53
N ASP A 357 -46.09 13.34 -22.62
CA ASP A 357 -47.37 12.66 -22.85
C ASP A 357 -47.17 11.17 -23.12
N LEU A 358 -47.39 10.36 -22.08
CA LEU A 358 -47.19 8.92 -22.11
C LEU A 358 -48.50 8.14 -21.92
N THR A 359 -48.62 7.02 -22.62
CA THR A 359 -49.64 6.02 -22.28
C THR A 359 -49.33 5.37 -20.93
N ALA A 360 -50.35 4.86 -20.23
CA ALA A 360 -50.19 4.18 -18.94
C ALA A 360 -49.17 3.04 -18.96
N LYS A 361 -49.09 2.29 -20.08
CA LYS A 361 -48.08 1.22 -20.27
C LYS A 361 -46.66 1.77 -20.44
N GLN A 362 -46.48 2.87 -21.18
CA GLN A 362 -45.15 3.49 -21.35
C GLN A 362 -44.66 4.09 -20.04
N ARG A 363 -45.54 4.72 -19.27
CA ARG A 363 -45.23 5.22 -17.93
C ARG A 363 -44.81 4.08 -16.99
N ASP A 364 -45.54 2.97 -16.97
CA ASP A 364 -45.17 1.77 -16.20
C ASP A 364 -43.77 1.23 -16.58
N TYR A 365 -43.48 1.11 -17.88
CA TYR A 365 -42.15 0.65 -18.34
C TYR A 365 -41.03 1.60 -17.93
N LEU A 366 -41.23 2.91 -18.09
CA LEU A 366 -40.22 3.91 -17.72
C LEU A 366 -40.01 3.99 -16.21
N SER A 367 -41.09 3.88 -15.42
CA SER A 367 -40.99 3.79 -13.96
C SER A 367 -40.21 2.55 -13.53
N LYS A 368 -40.41 1.39 -14.18
CA LYS A 368 -39.63 0.16 -13.91
C LYS A 368 -38.18 0.28 -14.33
N ILE A 369 -37.87 0.90 -15.47
CA ILE A 369 -36.49 1.18 -15.91
C ILE A 369 -35.79 2.09 -14.89
N ASN A 370 -36.46 3.17 -14.48
CA ASN A 370 -35.92 4.12 -13.50
C ASN A 370 -35.65 3.46 -12.14
N ALA A 371 -36.60 2.66 -11.64
CA ALA A 371 -36.43 1.89 -10.41
C ALA A 371 -35.26 0.89 -10.50
N SER A 372 -35.15 0.16 -11.62
CA SER A 372 -34.07 -0.81 -11.86
C SER A 372 -32.71 -0.13 -11.96
N ALA A 373 -32.65 1.04 -12.59
CA ALA A 373 -31.43 1.82 -12.72
C ALA A 373 -30.94 2.36 -11.37
N LYS A 374 -31.84 2.86 -10.54
CA LYS A 374 -31.54 3.28 -9.16
C LYS A 374 -31.08 2.12 -8.29
N ALA A 375 -31.73 0.95 -8.40
CA ALA A 375 -31.33 -0.26 -7.67
C ALA A 375 -29.92 -0.72 -8.07
N LEU A 376 -29.59 -0.70 -9.36
CA LEU A 376 -28.26 -1.07 -9.85
C LEU A 376 -27.17 -0.10 -9.35
N LEU A 377 -27.44 1.20 -9.35
CA LEU A 377 -26.53 2.19 -8.76
C LEU A 377 -26.31 1.94 -7.26
N GLY A 378 -27.35 1.58 -6.52
CA GLY A 378 -27.22 1.18 -5.12
C GLY A 378 -26.25 0.01 -4.94
N ILE A 379 -26.42 -1.07 -5.73
CA ILE A 379 -25.53 -2.25 -5.70
C ILE A 379 -24.08 -1.88 -6.02
N ILE A 380 -23.87 -1.02 -7.01
CA ILE A 380 -22.53 -0.58 -7.40
C ILE A 380 -21.89 0.24 -6.28
N ASN A 381 -22.64 1.18 -5.69
CA ASN A 381 -22.17 1.98 -4.56
C ASN A 381 -21.81 1.09 -3.36
N ASP A 382 -22.60 0.06 -3.05
CA ASP A 382 -22.28 -0.91 -1.98
C ASP A 382 -20.95 -1.65 -2.24
N ILE A 383 -20.71 -2.09 -3.49
CA ILE A 383 -19.46 -2.77 -3.87
C ILE A 383 -18.27 -1.82 -3.74
N LEU A 384 -18.44 -0.55 -4.11
CA LEU A 384 -17.40 0.46 -4.03
C LEU A 384 -17.11 0.87 -2.59
N ASP A 385 -18.13 1.08 -1.78
CA ASP A 385 -17.99 1.37 -0.35
C ASP A 385 -17.26 0.21 0.34
N PHE A 386 -17.63 -1.04 0.05
CA PHE A 386 -16.90 -2.23 0.54
C PHE A 386 -15.42 -2.22 0.12
N SER A 387 -15.15 -1.87 -1.13
CA SER A 387 -13.77 -1.84 -1.66
C SER A 387 -12.93 -0.71 -1.07
N LYS A 388 -13.54 0.44 -0.77
CA LYS A 388 -12.88 1.56 -0.07
C LYS A 388 -12.59 1.22 1.39
N ILE A 389 -13.50 0.51 2.05
CA ILE A 389 -13.33 0.02 3.42
C ILE A 389 -12.19 -1.01 3.48
N GLU A 390 -12.16 -2.00 2.58
CA GLU A 390 -11.09 -3.02 2.51
C GLU A 390 -9.70 -2.37 2.31
N ALA A 391 -9.65 -1.26 1.57
CA ALA A 391 -8.43 -0.50 1.31
C ALA A 391 -8.06 0.50 2.43
N GLY A 392 -8.88 0.64 3.48
CA GLY A 392 -8.68 1.62 4.56
C GLY A 392 -8.77 3.08 4.10
N LYS A 393 -9.47 3.36 3.00
CA LYS A 393 -9.60 4.71 2.38
C LYS A 393 -10.92 5.41 2.70
N LEU A 394 -11.80 4.80 3.48
CA LEU A 394 -13.03 5.44 3.94
C LEU A 394 -12.69 6.31 5.17
N GLU A 395 -13.06 7.58 5.14
CA GLU A 395 -12.94 8.50 6.28
C GLU A 395 -14.35 8.93 6.70
N LEU A 396 -14.63 8.97 8.01
CA LEU A 396 -15.89 9.52 8.53
C LEU A 396 -15.84 11.03 8.54
N GLU A 397 -16.93 11.67 8.11
CA GLU A 397 -17.07 13.11 8.26
C GLU A 397 -17.48 13.47 9.70
N SER A 398 -17.06 14.65 10.16
CA SER A 398 -17.53 15.25 11.41
C SER A 398 -18.27 16.55 11.08
N ALA A 399 -19.59 16.49 11.10
CA ALA A 399 -20.49 17.60 10.79
C ALA A 399 -21.57 17.74 11.87
N GLU A 400 -21.93 18.97 12.21
CA GLU A 400 -23.12 19.25 13.03
C GLU A 400 -24.38 18.93 12.22
N PHE A 401 -25.26 18.08 12.78
CA PHE A 401 -26.52 17.62 12.20
C PHE A 401 -27.61 17.44 13.28
N ASP A 402 -28.87 17.46 12.84
CA ASP A 402 -30.03 17.10 13.67
C ASP A 402 -30.38 15.62 13.45
N LEU A 403 -30.51 14.85 14.52
CA LEU A 403 -30.85 13.44 14.45
C LEU A 403 -32.25 13.23 13.86
N GLU A 404 -33.16 14.18 14.06
CA GLU A 404 -34.52 14.09 13.54
C GLU A 404 -34.54 14.14 12.00
N ASP A 405 -33.73 15.02 11.38
CA ASP A 405 -33.57 15.10 9.92
C ASP A 405 -33.11 13.75 9.31
N VAL A 406 -32.23 13.03 10.03
CA VAL A 406 -31.73 11.71 9.59
C VAL A 406 -32.85 10.68 9.65
N LEU A 407 -33.64 10.68 10.72
CA LEU A 407 -34.76 9.75 10.90
C LEU A 407 -35.90 10.03 9.92
N ASP A 408 -36.19 11.30 9.62
CA ASP A 408 -37.17 11.69 8.60
C ASP A 408 -36.77 11.18 7.21
N ASN A 409 -35.48 11.26 6.87
CA ASN A 409 -34.98 10.68 5.62
C ASN A 409 -35.14 9.15 5.59
N VAL A 410 -34.83 8.47 6.69
CA VAL A 410 -35.04 7.01 6.83
C VAL A 410 -36.54 6.70 6.69
N SER A 411 -37.41 7.46 7.35
CA SER A 411 -38.86 7.33 7.32
C SER A 411 -39.40 7.44 5.89
N ASN A 412 -39.05 8.51 5.17
CA ASN A 412 -39.50 8.75 3.79
C ASN A 412 -39.16 7.59 2.83
N ILE A 413 -37.99 6.96 3.01
CA ILE A 413 -37.54 5.86 2.17
C ILE A 413 -38.23 4.54 2.53
N ILE A 414 -38.39 4.26 3.83
CA ILE A 414 -38.91 2.99 4.31
C ILE A 414 -40.44 2.93 4.24
N SER A 415 -41.13 4.06 4.44
CA SER A 415 -42.59 4.15 4.46
C SER A 415 -43.24 3.60 3.18
N ILE A 416 -42.66 3.88 2.02
CA ILE A 416 -43.13 3.36 0.72
C ILE A 416 -43.07 1.82 0.70
N LYS A 417 -41.98 1.23 1.21
CA LYS A 417 -41.78 -0.23 1.19
C LYS A 417 -42.63 -0.94 2.24
N THR A 418 -42.85 -0.31 3.40
CA THR A 418 -43.74 -0.84 4.43
C THR A 418 -45.18 -0.81 3.96
N GLU A 419 -45.60 0.22 3.23
CA GLU A 419 -46.95 0.34 2.66
C GLU A 419 -47.24 -0.76 1.64
N GLU A 420 -46.33 -1.03 0.70
CA GLU A 420 -46.47 -2.11 -0.29
C GLU A 420 -46.72 -3.48 0.37
N LYS A 421 -46.22 -3.68 1.59
CA LYS A 421 -46.39 -4.90 2.38
C LYS A 421 -47.48 -4.80 3.46
N GLY A 422 -48.06 -3.63 3.70
CA GLY A 422 -49.00 -3.39 4.80
C GLY A 422 -48.37 -3.58 6.19
N LEU A 423 -47.10 -3.19 6.36
CA LEU A 423 -46.39 -3.18 7.64
C LEU A 423 -46.47 -1.79 8.29
N GLU A 424 -46.46 -1.74 9.62
CA GLU A 424 -46.35 -0.48 10.35
C GLU A 424 -44.89 -0.12 10.66
N LEU A 425 -44.53 1.15 10.49
CA LEU A 425 -43.23 1.69 10.88
C LEU A 425 -43.41 2.55 12.13
N LEU A 426 -42.59 2.32 13.15
CA LEU A 426 -42.67 3.00 14.45
C LEU A 426 -41.30 3.54 14.84
N PHE A 427 -41.25 4.75 15.40
CA PHE A 427 -40.04 5.36 15.95
C PHE A 427 -40.20 5.55 17.46
N ASP A 428 -39.20 5.16 18.24
CA ASP A 428 -39.17 5.31 19.70
C ASP A 428 -37.82 5.95 20.10
N MET A 429 -37.86 7.22 20.50
CA MET A 429 -36.66 7.98 20.83
C MET A 429 -36.55 8.16 22.35
N GLY A 430 -35.42 7.83 22.98
CA GLY A 430 -35.22 8.12 24.40
C GLY A 430 -35.35 9.63 24.69
N HIS A 431 -35.86 9.99 25.86
CA HIS A 431 -36.01 11.41 26.27
C HIS A 431 -34.66 12.12 26.46
N ASP A 432 -33.61 11.37 26.80
CA ASP A 432 -32.25 11.89 27.02
C ASP A 432 -31.43 12.06 25.72
N VAL A 433 -31.98 11.65 24.56
CA VAL A 433 -31.27 11.69 23.28
C VAL A 433 -31.18 13.14 22.78
N PRO A 434 -29.96 13.69 22.58
CA PRO A 434 -29.82 15.04 22.05
C PRO A 434 -30.26 15.11 20.58
N CYS A 435 -31.01 16.16 20.22
CA CYS A 435 -31.38 16.42 18.82
C CYS A 435 -30.15 16.83 17.99
N ALA A 436 -29.28 17.71 18.52
CA ALA A 436 -28.10 18.19 17.83
C ALA A 436 -26.86 17.35 18.16
N LEU A 437 -26.24 16.76 17.14
CA LEU A 437 -25.05 15.92 17.26
C LEU A 437 -23.98 16.35 16.25
N ILE A 438 -22.73 16.00 16.52
CA ILE A 438 -21.60 16.17 15.60
C ILE A 438 -21.09 14.78 15.23
N GLY A 439 -21.11 14.47 13.92
CA GLY A 439 -20.69 13.19 13.34
C GLY A 439 -21.05 13.10 11.85
N ASP A 440 -21.18 11.88 11.33
CA ASP A 440 -21.52 11.62 9.93
C ASP A 440 -23.01 11.21 9.77
N PRO A 441 -23.92 12.14 9.44
CA PRO A 441 -25.34 11.83 9.29
C PRO A 441 -25.64 10.88 8.12
N LEU A 442 -24.81 10.90 7.07
CA LEU A 442 -25.03 10.06 5.89
C LEU A 442 -24.74 8.60 6.22
N ARG A 443 -23.63 8.33 6.92
CA ARG A 443 -23.25 6.97 7.30
C ARG A 443 -24.18 6.41 8.37
N LEU A 444 -24.62 7.24 9.32
CA LEU A 444 -25.65 6.85 10.28
C LEU A 444 -26.95 6.47 9.57
N GLY A 445 -27.43 7.34 8.67
CA GLY A 445 -28.61 7.06 7.84
C GLY A 445 -28.46 5.80 7.00
N GLN A 446 -27.28 5.55 6.42
CA GLN A 446 -26.99 4.34 5.64
C GLN A 446 -27.10 3.06 6.48
N VAL A 447 -26.61 3.07 7.73
CA VAL A 447 -26.76 1.94 8.65
C VAL A 447 -28.24 1.71 8.95
N LEU A 448 -29.00 2.75 9.30
CA LEU A 448 -30.42 2.65 9.62
C LEU A 448 -31.27 2.20 8.43
N ILE A 449 -31.03 2.72 7.22
CA ILE A 449 -31.74 2.32 5.99
C ILE A 449 -31.48 0.85 5.66
N ASN A 450 -30.24 0.38 5.79
CA ASN A 450 -29.87 -1.00 5.49
C ASN A 450 -30.52 -1.98 6.46
N LEU A 451 -30.47 -1.70 7.76
CA LEU A 451 -31.13 -2.51 8.78
C LEU A 451 -32.65 -2.50 8.61
N SER A 452 -33.24 -1.32 8.37
CA SER A 452 -34.69 -1.18 8.18
C SER A 452 -35.19 -1.85 6.90
N THR A 453 -34.45 -1.75 5.79
CA THR A 453 -34.79 -2.44 4.55
C THR A 453 -34.74 -3.96 4.74
N ASN A 454 -33.79 -4.48 5.52
CA ASN A 454 -33.75 -5.90 5.88
C ASN A 454 -34.94 -6.29 6.76
N ALA A 455 -35.28 -5.49 7.77
CA ALA A 455 -36.45 -5.71 8.62
C ALA A 455 -37.75 -5.82 7.80
N VAL A 456 -37.98 -4.88 6.88
CA VAL A 456 -39.14 -4.90 5.95
C VAL A 456 -39.10 -6.11 5.02
N LYS A 457 -37.92 -6.48 4.53
CA LYS A 457 -37.75 -7.62 3.62
C LYS A 457 -38.15 -8.95 4.26
N PHE A 458 -37.81 -9.17 5.53
CA PHE A 458 -38.04 -10.43 6.25
C PHE A 458 -39.30 -10.46 7.13
N THR A 459 -40.07 -9.36 7.13
CA THR A 459 -41.36 -9.26 7.80
C THR A 459 -42.48 -9.29 6.76
N ASP A 460 -43.47 -10.16 6.96
CA ASP A 460 -44.65 -10.27 6.08
C ASP A 460 -45.87 -9.57 6.66
N LYS A 461 -46.05 -9.59 8.00
CA LYS A 461 -47.11 -8.90 8.73
C LYS A 461 -46.58 -8.43 10.09
N GLY A 462 -47.09 -7.29 10.57
CA GLY A 462 -46.71 -6.71 11.86
C GLY A 462 -46.03 -5.35 11.70
N HIS A 463 -44.99 -5.09 12.47
CA HIS A 463 -44.35 -3.77 12.53
C HIS A 463 -42.82 -3.85 12.53
N VAL A 464 -42.21 -2.73 12.16
CA VAL A 464 -40.78 -2.45 12.29
C VAL A 464 -40.62 -1.27 13.25
N LEU A 465 -39.91 -1.49 14.36
CA LEU A 465 -39.65 -0.48 15.38
C LEU A 465 -38.18 -0.04 15.31
N ILE A 466 -37.95 1.26 15.17
CA ILE A 466 -36.64 1.88 15.23
C ILE A 466 -36.54 2.63 16.55
N LYS A 467 -35.61 2.22 17.42
CA LYS A 467 -35.43 2.80 18.75
C LYS A 467 -34.03 3.40 18.92
N ALA A 468 -33.91 4.52 19.62
CA ALA A 468 -32.62 5.12 20.00
C ALA A 468 -32.57 5.46 21.49
N ASP A 469 -31.54 5.00 22.20
CA ASP A 469 -31.33 5.24 23.65
C ASP A 469 -29.93 5.79 23.92
N VAL A 470 -29.74 6.52 25.02
CA VAL A 470 -28.41 6.96 25.49
C VAL A 470 -27.81 5.91 26.43
N LEU A 471 -26.58 5.45 26.16
CA LEU A 471 -25.90 4.46 27.02
C LEU A 471 -25.04 5.09 28.10
N ASN A 472 -24.40 6.23 27.81
CA ASN A 472 -23.57 6.98 28.76
C ASN A 472 -23.74 8.48 28.49
N ALA A 473 -24.34 9.19 29.43
CA ALA A 473 -24.31 10.65 29.50
C ALA A 473 -23.50 11.02 30.75
N SER A 474 -22.19 11.24 30.61
CA SER A 474 -21.49 12.02 31.62
C SER A 474 -21.83 13.48 31.34
N GLU A 475 -22.45 14.18 32.29
CA GLU A 475 -22.86 15.59 32.16
C GLU A 475 -21.70 16.53 31.80
N ASN A 476 -20.44 16.08 31.90
CA ASN A 476 -19.23 16.83 31.61
C ASN A 476 -18.40 16.32 30.40
N SER A 477 -18.86 15.30 29.66
CA SER A 477 -18.16 14.87 28.43
C SER A 477 -18.80 15.51 27.20
N SER A 478 -17.96 16.07 26.32
CA SER A 478 -18.36 16.53 24.97
C SER A 478 -18.78 15.36 24.06
N GLU A 479 -18.72 14.13 24.54
CA GLU A 479 -19.00 12.90 23.80
C GLU A 479 -20.22 12.20 24.40
N VAL A 480 -21.10 11.69 23.53
CA VAL A 480 -22.30 10.90 23.86
C VAL A 480 -22.28 9.59 23.07
N MET A 481 -22.60 8.50 23.74
CA MET A 481 -22.76 7.19 23.08
C MET A 481 -24.24 6.85 22.98
N LEU A 482 -24.71 6.73 21.75
CA LEU A 482 -26.10 6.36 21.43
C LEU A 482 -26.17 4.90 21.02
N LYS A 483 -27.22 4.21 21.45
CA LYS A 483 -27.58 2.86 21.03
C LYS A 483 -28.82 2.94 20.16
N PHE A 484 -28.69 2.50 18.92
CA PHE A 484 -29.81 2.34 18.00
C PHE A 484 -30.21 0.88 17.94
N SER A 485 -31.50 0.61 17.81
CA SER A 485 -32.00 -0.73 17.56
C SER A 485 -33.12 -0.74 16.54
N VAL A 486 -33.10 -1.74 15.65
CA VAL A 486 -34.13 -1.99 14.65
C VAL A 486 -34.72 -3.36 14.95
N LYS A 487 -35.98 -3.37 15.38
CA LYS A 487 -36.73 -4.57 15.75
C LYS A 487 -37.79 -4.87 14.71
N ASP A 488 -37.83 -6.11 14.25
CA ASP A 488 -38.80 -6.63 13.30
C ASP A 488 -39.61 -7.77 13.92
N THR A 489 -40.84 -7.99 13.44
CA THR A 489 -41.71 -9.11 13.84
C THR A 489 -41.72 -10.25 12.81
N GLY A 490 -40.64 -10.39 12.04
CA GLY A 490 -40.52 -11.31 10.91
C GLY A 490 -40.17 -12.75 11.27
N ILE A 491 -39.62 -13.48 10.28
CA ILE A 491 -39.34 -14.93 10.39
C ILE A 491 -38.28 -15.30 11.43
N GLY A 492 -37.47 -14.35 11.88
CA GLY A 492 -36.33 -14.58 12.78
C GLY A 492 -35.27 -15.53 12.20
N MET A 493 -34.24 -15.83 13.01
CA MET A 493 -33.04 -16.56 12.57
C MET A 493 -32.53 -17.55 13.63
N THR A 494 -31.97 -18.67 13.17
CA THR A 494 -31.29 -19.65 14.05
C THR A 494 -29.92 -19.13 14.53
N LEU A 495 -29.38 -19.71 15.62
CA LEU A 495 -28.05 -19.37 16.14
C LEU A 495 -26.93 -19.56 15.10
N GLU A 496 -27.02 -20.60 14.26
CA GLU A 496 -26.05 -20.81 13.17
C GLU A 496 -26.12 -19.71 12.12
N GLN A 497 -27.32 -19.25 11.74
CA GLN A 497 -27.49 -18.13 10.81
C GLN A 497 -26.95 -16.83 11.40
N GLN A 498 -27.23 -16.56 12.67
CA GLN A 498 -26.72 -15.37 13.38
C GLN A 498 -25.20 -15.29 13.36
N SER A 499 -24.50 -16.41 13.60
CA SER A 499 -23.03 -16.46 13.61
C SER A 499 -22.37 -16.17 12.25
N ARG A 500 -23.14 -16.20 11.15
CA ARG A 500 -22.63 -16.02 9.78
C ARG A 500 -22.95 -14.65 9.19
N LEU A 501 -23.96 -13.92 9.68
CA LEU A 501 -24.50 -12.69 9.07
C LEU A 501 -23.47 -11.60 8.74
N PHE A 502 -22.42 -11.45 9.56
CA PHE A 502 -21.41 -10.40 9.38
C PHE A 502 -20.18 -10.87 8.57
N ARG A 503 -20.25 -12.02 7.89
CA ARG A 503 -19.19 -12.49 6.98
C ARG A 503 -19.50 -12.09 5.54
N SER A 504 -18.50 -11.55 4.84
CA SER A 504 -18.59 -11.19 3.42
C SER A 504 -19.08 -12.36 2.56
N PHE A 505 -20.09 -12.10 1.74
CA PHE A 505 -20.70 -13.06 0.79
C PHE A 505 -21.33 -14.32 1.43
N SER A 506 -21.61 -14.30 2.73
CA SER A 506 -22.26 -15.43 3.42
C SER A 506 -23.78 -15.40 3.24
N GLN A 507 -24.24 -15.61 2.02
CA GLN A 507 -25.68 -15.82 1.78
C GLN A 507 -26.04 -17.27 2.11
N ALA A 508 -26.80 -17.46 3.18
CA ALA A 508 -27.34 -18.76 3.57
C ALA A 508 -28.32 -19.25 2.49
N ASP A 509 -27.90 -20.30 1.77
CA ASP A 509 -28.60 -21.08 0.75
C ASP A 509 -28.81 -20.47 -0.65
N THR A 510 -28.36 -21.22 -1.66
CA THR A 510 -28.59 -21.02 -3.09
C THR A 510 -30.04 -21.27 -3.53
N SER A 511 -30.93 -21.68 -2.62
CA SER A 511 -32.35 -21.96 -2.88
C SER A 511 -33.27 -20.77 -2.56
N THR A 512 -32.89 -19.91 -1.62
CA THR A 512 -33.61 -18.68 -1.17
C THR A 512 -33.31 -17.45 -2.04
N THR A 513 -32.23 -17.48 -2.83
CA THR A 513 -31.81 -16.40 -3.74
C THR A 513 -32.83 -16.05 -4.82
N ARG A 514 -33.76 -16.94 -5.18
CA ARG A 514 -34.80 -16.63 -6.18
C ARG A 514 -36.00 -15.87 -5.64
N LYS A 515 -36.25 -15.85 -4.33
CA LYS A 515 -37.43 -15.17 -3.76
C LYS A 515 -37.13 -13.79 -3.16
N PHE A 516 -35.92 -13.52 -2.68
CA PHE A 516 -35.63 -12.32 -1.88
C PHE A 516 -34.26 -11.68 -2.21
N GLY A 517 -33.99 -11.31 -3.45
CA GLY A 517 -32.70 -10.81 -3.93
C GLY A 517 -31.98 -9.77 -3.04
N GLY A 518 -30.65 -9.83 -2.98
CA GLY A 518 -29.77 -8.89 -2.29
C GLY A 518 -28.29 -9.21 -2.53
N THR A 519 -27.39 -8.24 -2.33
CA THR A 519 -25.94 -8.37 -2.56
C THR A 519 -25.21 -9.11 -1.43
N GLY A 520 -25.80 -9.18 -0.24
CA GLY A 520 -25.17 -9.75 0.96
C GLY A 520 -24.03 -8.90 1.53
N LEU A 521 -23.80 -7.69 1.00
CA LEU A 521 -22.76 -6.77 1.46
C LEU A 521 -23.26 -5.78 2.51
N GLY A 522 -24.57 -5.46 2.51
CA GLY A 522 -25.14 -4.41 3.36
C GLY A 522 -24.83 -4.55 4.86
N LEU A 523 -24.93 -5.75 5.43
CA LEU A 523 -24.64 -5.98 6.86
C LEU A 523 -23.14 -5.88 7.20
N VAL A 524 -22.27 -6.26 6.27
CA VAL A 524 -20.81 -6.13 6.42
C VAL A 524 -20.40 -4.67 6.35
N ILE A 525 -21.01 -3.90 5.43
CA ILE A 525 -20.83 -2.44 5.36
C ILE A 525 -21.33 -1.80 6.66
N CYS A 526 -22.51 -2.17 7.17
CA CYS A 526 -23.02 -1.68 8.45
C CYS A 526 -22.03 -1.94 9.60
N LYS A 527 -21.48 -3.15 9.68
CA LYS A 527 -20.50 -3.49 10.72
C LYS A 527 -19.26 -2.60 10.66
N HIS A 528 -18.68 -2.44 9.49
CA HIS A 528 -17.50 -1.57 9.35
C HIS A 528 -17.81 -0.09 9.61
N LEU A 529 -18.96 0.42 9.15
CA LEU A 529 -19.36 1.80 9.45
C LEU A 529 -19.54 2.03 10.96
N VAL A 530 -20.12 1.06 11.67
CA VAL A 530 -20.28 1.10 13.13
C VAL A 530 -18.93 1.02 13.84
N GLU A 531 -18.03 0.13 13.42
CA GLU A 531 -16.67 0.04 13.96
C GLU A 531 -15.89 1.35 13.75
N MET A 532 -16.08 2.02 12.61
CA MET A 532 -15.48 3.33 12.35
C MET A 532 -16.07 4.44 13.22
N MET A 533 -17.35 4.33 13.62
CA MET A 533 -18.03 5.25 14.55
C MET A 533 -17.72 4.92 16.02
N ASP A 534 -16.63 4.20 16.30
CA ASP A 534 -16.22 3.70 17.62
C ASP A 534 -17.34 2.94 18.36
N GLY A 535 -18.11 2.14 17.61
CA GLY A 535 -19.24 1.37 18.11
C GLY A 535 -19.17 -0.12 17.81
N GLU A 536 -20.17 -0.86 18.31
CA GLU A 536 -20.34 -2.30 18.11
C GLU A 536 -21.74 -2.59 17.59
N ILE A 537 -21.88 -3.60 16.72
CA ILE A 537 -23.16 -4.06 16.18
C ILE A 537 -23.42 -5.52 16.55
N ASP A 538 -24.63 -5.79 17.02
CA ASP A 538 -25.08 -7.10 17.48
C ASP A 538 -26.50 -7.41 16.98
N VAL A 539 -26.86 -8.70 17.03
CA VAL A 539 -28.19 -9.19 16.66
C VAL A 539 -28.69 -10.22 17.66
N ILE A 540 -29.95 -10.07 18.05
CA ILE A 540 -30.69 -11.05 18.86
C ILE A 540 -31.91 -11.47 18.04
N SER A 541 -32.05 -12.77 17.77
CA SER A 541 -33.19 -13.27 17.01
C SER A 541 -33.61 -14.66 17.45
N GLU A 542 -34.90 -14.94 17.38
CA GLU A 542 -35.49 -16.25 17.61
C GLU A 542 -36.38 -16.62 16.41
N PRO A 543 -36.29 -17.85 15.86
CA PRO A 543 -37.14 -18.27 14.74
C PRO A 543 -38.63 -18.09 15.05
N GLY A 544 -39.34 -17.38 14.18
CA GLY A 544 -40.78 -17.08 14.28
C GLY A 544 -41.16 -15.94 15.23
N ARG A 545 -40.19 -15.26 15.85
CA ARG A 545 -40.42 -14.13 16.77
C ARG A 545 -39.75 -12.82 16.33
N GLY A 546 -39.17 -12.81 15.13
CA GLY A 546 -38.48 -11.65 14.56
C GLY A 546 -37.03 -11.50 14.99
N SER A 547 -36.45 -10.33 14.73
CA SER A 547 -35.05 -10.01 15.01
C SER A 547 -34.91 -8.61 15.59
N VAL A 548 -33.88 -8.42 16.41
CA VAL A 548 -33.47 -7.13 16.95
C VAL A 548 -32.01 -6.92 16.59
N PHE A 549 -31.75 -6.01 15.67
CA PHE A 549 -30.41 -5.53 15.35
C PHE A 549 -30.12 -4.32 16.22
N SER A 550 -29.05 -4.35 17.01
CA SER A 550 -28.64 -3.22 17.86
C SER A 550 -27.23 -2.78 17.47
N PHE A 551 -26.99 -1.47 17.43
CA PHE A 551 -25.63 -0.95 17.28
C PHE A 551 -25.40 0.27 18.15
N THR A 552 -24.15 0.49 18.54
CA THR A 552 -23.73 1.71 19.23
C THR A 552 -22.99 2.64 18.27
N ALA A 553 -23.07 3.94 18.50
CA ALA A 553 -22.30 4.92 17.76
C ALA A 553 -21.94 6.09 18.67
N LYS A 554 -20.69 6.55 18.55
CA LYS A 554 -20.15 7.66 19.34
C LYS A 554 -20.31 8.97 18.58
N PHE A 555 -20.86 9.99 19.24
CA PHE A 555 -21.05 11.33 18.68
C PHE A 555 -20.53 12.40 19.65
N GLU A 556 -20.23 13.58 19.11
CA GLU A 556 -19.94 14.76 19.94
C GLU A 556 -21.19 15.64 20.11
N ARG A 557 -21.28 16.33 21.25
CA ARG A 557 -22.32 17.33 21.52
C ARG A 557 -21.79 18.74 21.24
N PRO A 558 -22.54 19.60 20.53
CA PRO A 558 -22.11 20.97 20.30
C PRO A 558 -21.98 21.77 21.61
N LEU A 559 -20.88 22.53 21.77
CA LEU A 559 -20.51 23.31 22.98
C LEU A 559 -21.51 24.41 23.40
N LYS A 560 -22.44 24.75 22.50
CA LYS A 560 -23.59 25.59 22.79
C LYS A 560 -24.79 24.86 22.26
N GLU A 561 -25.57 24.25 23.15
CA GLU A 561 -26.95 23.95 22.81
C GLU A 561 -27.60 25.27 22.43
N LYS A 562 -27.83 25.48 21.12
CA LYS A 562 -29.02 26.22 20.72
C LYS A 562 -30.18 25.30 21.09
N GLN A 563 -30.51 25.23 22.38
CA GLN A 563 -31.86 24.88 22.76
C GLN A 563 -32.71 25.90 22.03
N LYS A 564 -33.34 25.47 20.92
CA LYS A 564 -34.57 26.10 20.49
C LYS A 564 -35.54 25.85 21.64
N PHE A 565 -35.44 26.63 22.71
CA PHE A 565 -36.63 26.92 23.47
C PHE A 565 -37.54 27.55 22.43
N PHE A 566 -38.53 26.79 21.98
CA PHE A 566 -39.76 27.42 21.57
C PHE A 566 -40.14 28.29 22.76
N ASP A 567 -40.04 29.62 22.61
CA ASP A 567 -40.75 30.55 23.47
C ASP A 567 -42.24 30.22 23.25
N CYS A 568 -42.72 29.19 23.94
CA CYS A 568 -44.10 28.77 23.83
C CYS A 568 -44.93 29.89 24.45
N PRO A 569 -45.80 30.57 23.69
CA PRO A 569 -46.61 31.66 24.24
C PRO A 569 -47.66 31.15 25.24
N PHE A 570 -47.82 29.84 25.39
CA PHE A 570 -48.84 29.16 26.19
C PHE A 570 -48.23 28.18 27.19
N ASP A 571 -48.81 28.11 28.38
CA ASP A 571 -48.49 27.08 29.36
C ASP A 571 -49.22 25.78 28.96
N LEU A 572 -48.52 24.87 28.29
CA LEU A 572 -49.06 23.57 27.84
C LEU A 572 -49.19 22.53 28.96
N ARG A 573 -48.72 22.87 30.17
CA ARG A 573 -48.73 21.95 31.31
C ARG A 573 -50.16 21.67 31.75
N GLY A 574 -50.54 20.40 31.74
CA GLY A 574 -51.83 19.94 32.26
C GLY A 574 -52.94 19.73 31.22
N ILE A 575 -52.65 19.88 29.92
CA ILE A 575 -53.61 19.48 28.86
C ILE A 575 -53.80 17.96 28.94
N ARG A 576 -55.07 17.52 28.98
CA ARG A 576 -55.44 16.10 29.03
C ARG A 576 -55.66 15.55 27.65
N VAL A 577 -54.89 14.54 27.29
CA VAL A 577 -54.89 13.93 25.95
C VAL A 577 -55.33 12.48 26.03
N LEU A 578 -56.25 12.07 25.17
CA LEU A 578 -56.65 10.67 25.01
C LEU A 578 -56.04 10.11 23.71
N VAL A 579 -55.20 9.09 23.82
CA VAL A 579 -54.62 8.38 22.66
C VAL A 579 -55.43 7.12 22.38
N THR A 580 -56.03 7.05 21.19
CA THR A 580 -56.84 5.92 20.74
C THR A 580 -56.20 5.30 19.49
N ASP A 581 -55.66 4.10 19.61
CA ASP A 581 -55.05 3.33 18.51
C ASP A 581 -55.25 1.84 18.85
N ASP A 582 -55.40 0.94 17.87
CA ASP A 582 -55.55 -0.50 18.14
C ASP A 582 -54.20 -1.17 18.39
N ASN A 583 -53.10 -0.61 17.87
CA ASN A 583 -51.75 -1.09 18.12
C ASN A 583 -51.20 -0.60 19.48
N TYR A 584 -50.92 -1.56 20.37
CA TYR A 584 -50.37 -1.27 21.70
C TYR A 584 -49.02 -0.54 21.66
N VAL A 585 -48.15 -0.86 20.70
CA VAL A 585 -46.82 -0.24 20.58
C VAL A 585 -46.95 1.23 20.18
N SER A 586 -47.86 1.53 19.25
CA SER A 586 -48.14 2.92 18.82
C SER A 586 -48.72 3.73 19.98
N ARG A 587 -49.66 3.15 20.76
CA ARG A 587 -50.21 3.78 21.96
C ARG A 587 -49.14 4.10 23.00
N GLU A 588 -48.25 3.16 23.29
CA GLU A 588 -47.19 3.31 24.28
C GLU A 588 -46.21 4.42 23.88
N ILE A 589 -45.76 4.43 22.62
CA ILE A 589 -44.88 5.48 22.07
C ILE A 589 -45.52 6.86 22.15
N LEU A 590 -46.77 7.00 21.65
CA LEU A 590 -47.46 8.29 21.64
C LEU A 590 -47.69 8.82 23.07
N LYS A 591 -47.97 7.92 24.01
CA LYS A 591 -48.09 8.30 25.42
C LYS A 591 -46.77 8.79 25.99
N ASP A 592 -45.67 8.09 25.75
CA ASP A 592 -44.35 8.49 26.25
C ASP A 592 -43.92 9.83 25.64
N ASP A 593 -44.15 10.02 24.34
CA ASP A 593 -43.88 11.27 23.62
C ASP A 593 -44.67 12.46 24.20
N LEU A 594 -45.98 12.31 24.36
CA LEU A 594 -46.83 13.37 24.93
C LEU A 594 -46.55 13.61 26.42
N SER A 595 -46.25 12.56 27.18
CA SER A 595 -45.89 12.69 28.59
C SER A 595 -44.58 13.46 28.76
N SER A 596 -43.62 13.29 27.84
CA SER A 596 -42.37 14.07 27.81
C SER A 596 -42.61 15.57 27.62
N LEU A 597 -43.72 15.94 26.97
CA LEU A 597 -44.18 17.32 26.77
C LEU A 597 -45.02 17.85 27.96
N SER A 598 -45.06 17.12 29.09
CA SER A 598 -45.86 17.45 30.29
C SER A 598 -47.38 17.40 30.09
N PHE A 599 -47.87 16.64 29.10
CA PHE A 599 -49.29 16.33 28.95
C PHE A 599 -49.73 15.19 29.88
N ILE A 600 -51.02 15.18 30.24
CA ILE A 600 -51.63 14.11 31.02
C ILE A 600 -52.33 13.17 30.02
N VAL A 601 -51.75 11.99 29.81
CA VAL A 601 -52.18 11.09 28.73
C VAL A 601 -52.89 9.87 29.28
N GLU A 602 -54.05 9.55 28.70
CA GLU A 602 -54.78 8.30 28.90
C GLU A 602 -54.88 7.52 27.58
N GLU A 603 -55.01 6.19 27.66
CA GLU A 603 -55.01 5.29 26.51
C GLU A 603 -56.36 4.60 26.33
N ALA A 604 -56.79 4.42 25.08
CA ALA A 604 -57.93 3.60 24.70
C ALA A 604 -57.54 2.66 23.54
N ALA A 605 -57.94 1.39 23.60
CA ALA A 605 -57.59 0.39 22.59
C ALA A 605 -58.62 0.29 21.44
N SER A 606 -59.72 1.05 21.51
CA SER A 606 -60.79 1.05 20.50
C SER A 606 -61.60 2.33 20.54
N GLY A 607 -62.29 2.65 19.44
CA GLY A 607 -63.20 3.79 19.37
C GLY A 607 -64.34 3.74 20.41
N GLU A 608 -64.86 2.56 20.72
CA GLU A 608 -65.92 2.38 21.73
C GLU A 608 -65.39 2.65 23.16
N GLU A 609 -64.17 2.20 23.47
CA GLU A 609 -63.52 2.49 24.75
C GLU A 609 -63.25 3.99 24.90
N ALA A 610 -62.78 4.64 23.84
CA ALA A 610 -62.54 6.09 23.82
C ALA A 610 -63.83 6.88 24.09
N ILE A 611 -64.95 6.52 23.44
CA ILE A 611 -66.26 7.17 23.68
C ILE A 611 -66.69 7.00 25.14
N ASN A 612 -66.53 5.81 25.72
CA ASN A 612 -66.89 5.55 27.11
C ASN A 612 -66.02 6.32 28.11
N MET A 613 -64.73 6.50 27.82
CA MET A 613 -63.81 7.30 28.63
C MET A 613 -64.14 8.79 28.56
N ILE A 614 -64.41 9.32 27.36
CA ILE A 614 -64.83 10.72 27.17
C ILE A 614 -66.13 11.01 27.93
N LYS A 615 -67.11 10.10 27.88
CA LYS A 615 -68.38 10.25 28.63
C LYS A 615 -68.19 10.29 30.13
N LYS A 616 -67.35 9.41 30.69
CA LYS A 616 -67.04 9.39 32.13
C LYS A 616 -66.27 10.65 32.55
N ALA A 617 -65.30 11.06 31.75
CA ALA A 617 -64.46 12.22 32.02
C ALA A 617 -65.25 13.54 31.90
N SER A 618 -66.26 13.61 31.03
CA SER A 618 -67.10 14.80 30.84
C SER A 618 -67.86 15.25 32.11
N GLU A 619 -68.05 14.37 33.10
CA GLU A 619 -68.73 14.72 34.37
C GLU A 619 -67.79 15.30 35.43
N THR A 620 -66.47 15.03 35.35
CA THR A 620 -65.50 15.42 36.38
C THR A 620 -64.43 16.37 35.85
N ASP A 621 -63.75 15.99 34.77
CA ASP A 621 -62.62 16.71 34.21
C ASP A 621 -62.44 16.23 32.76
N PRO A 622 -62.85 17.02 31.75
CA PRO A 622 -62.92 16.59 30.36
C PRO A 622 -61.53 16.49 29.70
N PHE A 623 -61.43 15.72 28.61
CA PHE A 623 -60.24 15.72 27.76
C PHE A 623 -60.23 16.96 26.86
N ASP A 624 -59.05 17.51 26.60
CA ASP A 624 -58.85 18.68 25.73
C ASP A 624 -58.51 18.26 24.29
N LEU A 625 -57.76 17.16 24.13
CA LEU A 625 -57.30 16.62 22.84
C LEU A 625 -57.53 15.11 22.77
N VAL A 626 -57.98 14.62 21.61
CA VAL A 626 -58.06 13.19 21.30
C VAL A 626 -57.23 12.90 20.06
N LEU A 627 -56.19 12.08 20.21
CA LEU A 627 -55.47 11.47 19.10
C LEU A 627 -56.17 10.18 18.71
N MET A 628 -56.71 10.15 17.50
CA MET A 628 -57.57 9.07 17.03
C MET A 628 -56.95 8.39 15.81
N ASP A 629 -56.59 7.12 15.92
CA ASP A 629 -56.23 6.33 14.74
C ASP A 629 -57.43 6.17 13.81
N TRP A 630 -57.19 6.31 12.51
CA TRP A 630 -58.25 6.15 11.53
C TRP A 630 -58.67 4.68 11.42
N LYS A 631 -57.72 3.74 11.39
CA LYS A 631 -57.94 2.37 10.93
C LYS A 631 -57.97 1.37 12.07
N MET A 632 -58.98 1.51 12.93
CA MET A 632 -59.25 0.56 14.00
C MET A 632 -60.27 -0.51 13.58
N PRO A 633 -60.18 -1.75 14.10
CA PRO A 633 -61.19 -2.78 13.90
C PRO A 633 -62.53 -2.40 14.55
N ASP A 634 -63.62 -2.94 13.99
CA ASP A 634 -65.04 -2.72 14.36
C ASP A 634 -65.59 -1.30 14.16
N MET A 635 -64.92 -0.27 14.68
CA MET A 635 -65.31 1.14 14.55
C MET A 635 -64.11 1.99 14.15
N ASP A 636 -64.14 2.55 12.94
CA ASP A 636 -63.08 3.41 12.44
C ASP A 636 -63.06 4.79 13.12
N GLY A 637 -61.94 5.50 13.00
CA GLY A 637 -61.74 6.80 13.65
C GLY A 637 -62.69 7.90 13.18
N ILE A 638 -63.20 7.82 11.94
CA ILE A 638 -64.15 8.79 11.38
C ILE A 638 -65.55 8.57 11.99
N GLU A 639 -66.00 7.32 12.05
CA GLU A 639 -67.26 6.92 12.69
C GLU A 639 -67.22 7.22 14.19
N THR A 640 -66.09 6.97 14.86
CA THR A 640 -65.87 7.33 16.27
C THR A 640 -65.99 8.85 16.47
N THR A 641 -65.35 9.65 15.60
CA THR A 641 -65.43 11.11 15.63
C THR A 641 -66.86 11.63 15.43
N LYS A 642 -67.61 11.05 14.48
CA LYS A 642 -69.02 11.39 14.25
C LYS A 642 -69.87 11.14 15.48
N ARG A 643 -69.66 10.03 16.19
CA ARG A 643 -70.40 9.68 17.41
C ARG A 643 -70.07 10.60 18.58
N ILE A 644 -68.79 10.95 18.77
CA ILE A 644 -68.36 11.90 19.81
C ILE A 644 -69.04 13.25 19.57
N LYS A 645 -69.06 13.73 18.32
CA LYS A 645 -69.65 15.05 18.00
C LYS A 645 -71.16 15.08 17.94
N ALA A 646 -71.81 13.95 17.64
CA ALA A 646 -73.26 13.84 17.64
C ALA A 646 -73.86 13.70 19.05
N ASP A 647 -73.05 13.47 20.08
CA ASP A 647 -73.52 13.30 21.44
C ASP A 647 -73.79 14.65 22.12
N VAL A 648 -75.08 15.00 22.22
CA VAL A 648 -75.57 16.28 22.77
C VAL A 648 -75.34 16.39 24.28
N HIS A 649 -74.95 15.31 24.96
CA HIS A 649 -74.75 15.28 26.41
C HIS A 649 -73.32 15.63 26.87
N LEU A 650 -72.38 15.87 25.94
CA LEU A 650 -71.02 16.29 26.28
C LEU A 650 -70.95 17.79 26.56
N ALA A 651 -70.44 18.18 27.74
CA ALA A 651 -70.29 19.59 28.14
C ALA A 651 -69.12 20.28 27.43
N HIS A 652 -68.09 19.52 27.05
CA HIS A 652 -66.92 19.95 26.30
C HIS A 652 -66.61 18.89 25.24
N ILE A 653 -66.47 19.32 23.97
CA ILE A 653 -66.07 18.44 22.87
C ILE A 653 -64.57 18.65 22.70
N PRO A 654 -63.74 17.61 22.89
CA PRO A 654 -62.29 17.74 22.70
C PRO A 654 -61.95 18.05 21.25
N GLU A 655 -60.80 18.69 21.04
CA GLU A 655 -60.19 18.79 19.71
C GLU A 655 -59.76 17.39 19.25
N ILE A 656 -60.09 16.99 18.01
CA ILE A 656 -59.80 15.65 17.52
C ILE A 656 -58.73 15.72 16.43
N LEU A 657 -57.60 15.08 16.69
CA LEU A 657 -56.48 14.94 15.77
C LEU A 657 -56.45 13.51 15.22
N MET A 658 -56.61 13.37 13.90
CA MET A 658 -56.67 12.05 13.28
C MET A 658 -55.29 11.57 12.84
N VAL A 659 -54.90 10.37 13.27
CA VAL A 659 -53.65 9.73 12.86
C VAL A 659 -53.95 8.73 11.74
N THR A 660 -53.28 8.86 10.59
CA THR A 660 -53.59 8.10 9.37
C THR A 660 -52.34 7.64 8.62
N ALA A 661 -52.40 6.49 7.95
CA ALA A 661 -51.30 5.89 7.17
C ALA A 661 -51.16 6.42 5.71
N TYR A 662 -51.58 7.67 5.45
CA TYR A 662 -51.53 8.40 4.16
C TYR A 662 -52.64 8.09 3.11
N ASN A 663 -53.31 9.17 2.67
CA ASN A 663 -53.75 9.56 1.31
C ASN A 663 -54.54 10.89 1.45
N ARG A 664 -53.82 12.01 1.63
CA ARG A 664 -54.35 13.31 2.09
C ARG A 664 -55.51 13.83 1.22
N GLU A 665 -55.47 13.62 -0.09
CA GLU A 665 -56.40 14.24 -1.04
C GLU A 665 -57.82 13.63 -1.06
N GLU A 666 -57.97 12.31 -0.89
CA GLU A 666 -59.29 11.65 -0.85
C GLU A 666 -59.93 11.75 0.54
N ILE A 667 -59.11 11.71 1.59
CA ILE A 667 -59.55 11.65 2.99
C ILE A 667 -59.96 13.04 3.51
N CYS A 668 -59.23 14.11 3.14
CA CYS A 668 -59.57 15.48 3.57
C CYS A 668 -61.01 15.88 3.17
N ARG A 669 -61.53 15.41 2.03
CA ARG A 669 -62.89 15.77 1.57
C ARG A 669 -64.03 15.17 2.39
N GLU A 670 -63.85 13.98 2.95
CA GLU A 670 -64.83 13.37 3.87
C GLU A 670 -64.63 13.86 5.31
N ALA A 671 -63.38 14.09 5.71
CA ALA A 671 -62.99 14.42 7.06
C ALA A 671 -63.25 15.91 7.43
N GLU A 672 -63.08 16.85 6.48
CA GLU A 672 -63.47 18.26 6.65
C GLU A 672 -64.97 18.43 6.92
N LYS A 673 -65.82 17.54 6.35
CA LYS A 673 -67.28 17.55 6.60
C LYS A 673 -67.68 17.05 7.99
N THR A 674 -66.76 16.39 8.70
CA THR A 674 -66.96 15.85 10.06
C THR A 674 -66.33 16.71 11.16
N GLY A 675 -65.66 17.80 10.77
CA GLY A 675 -65.08 18.81 11.66
C GLY A 675 -63.75 18.43 12.33
N ILE A 676 -63.03 17.43 11.83
CA ILE A 676 -61.71 17.04 12.37
C ILE A 676 -60.76 18.26 12.36
N ASN A 677 -60.02 18.45 13.45
CA ASN A 677 -59.26 19.68 13.73
C ASN A 677 -57.84 19.65 13.13
N GLY A 678 -57.30 18.47 12.85
CA GLY A 678 -56.03 18.28 12.13
C GLY A 678 -55.77 16.82 11.75
N PHE A 679 -54.70 16.57 10.99
CA PHE A 679 -54.25 15.22 10.60
C PHE A 679 -52.76 15.03 10.86
N LEU A 680 -52.40 13.86 11.37
CA LEU A 680 -51.03 13.36 11.47
C LEU A 680 -50.86 12.13 10.58
N THR A 681 -49.74 12.09 9.87
CA THR A 681 -49.40 10.97 9.00
C THR A 681 -48.47 10.00 9.72
N LYS A 682 -48.76 8.69 9.68
CA LYS A 682 -47.85 7.66 10.20
C LYS A 682 -46.65 7.50 9.24
N PRO A 683 -45.43 7.31 9.77
CA PRO A 683 -45.07 7.27 11.19
C PRO A 683 -45.06 8.68 11.83
N VAL A 684 -45.60 8.78 13.04
CA VAL A 684 -45.70 10.07 13.76
C VAL A 684 -44.34 10.41 14.39
N SER A 685 -43.74 11.54 13.99
CA SER A 685 -42.55 12.09 14.64
C SER A 685 -42.94 13.02 15.79
N ARG A 686 -42.01 13.23 16.73
CA ARG A 686 -42.21 14.15 17.88
C ARG A 686 -42.43 15.58 17.42
N SER A 687 -41.63 16.07 16.46
CA SER A 687 -41.78 17.39 15.87
C SER A 687 -43.15 17.58 15.22
N SER A 688 -43.57 16.65 14.35
CA SER A 688 -44.86 16.74 13.67
C SER A 688 -46.02 16.71 14.67
N LEU A 689 -45.95 15.86 15.70
CA LEU A 689 -46.95 15.81 16.76
C LEU A 689 -47.03 17.13 17.51
N PHE A 690 -45.88 17.69 17.92
CA PHE A 690 -45.81 18.95 18.65
C PHE A 690 -46.32 20.12 17.81
N ASP A 691 -45.86 20.26 16.57
CA ASP A 691 -46.22 21.36 15.68
C ASP A 691 -47.72 21.37 15.37
N THR A 692 -48.33 20.21 15.11
CA THR A 692 -49.78 20.13 14.86
C THR A 692 -50.60 20.43 16.11
N ILE A 693 -50.13 20.01 17.30
CA ILE A 693 -50.77 20.39 18.57
C ILE A 693 -50.66 21.91 18.78
N MET A 694 -49.51 22.52 18.48
CA MET A 694 -49.33 23.97 18.56
C MET A 694 -50.27 24.71 17.60
N GLU A 695 -50.48 24.16 16.40
CA GLU A 695 -51.43 24.70 15.41
C GLU A 695 -52.87 24.73 15.94
N ILE A 696 -53.30 23.64 16.60
CA ILE A 696 -54.66 23.49 17.12
C ILE A 696 -54.92 24.42 18.32
N PHE A 697 -53.98 24.50 19.27
CA PHE A 697 -54.14 25.29 20.49
C PHE A 697 -53.71 26.77 20.34
N GLY A 698 -52.90 27.09 19.33
CA GLY A 698 -52.42 28.44 19.02
C GLY A 698 -53.37 29.22 18.11
N LYS A 699 -54.45 29.79 18.64
CA LYS A 699 -55.36 30.65 17.87
C LYS A 699 -54.60 31.79 17.15
N SER A 700 -54.57 31.66 15.83
CA SER A 700 -54.03 32.55 14.80
C SER A 700 -54.31 34.04 15.02
N GLU A 701 -53.25 34.84 15.18
CA GLU A 701 -53.26 36.25 14.72
C GLU A 701 -51.91 36.76 14.15
N ASN A 702 -50.80 36.00 14.26
CA ASN A 702 -49.47 36.50 13.81
C ASN A 702 -48.70 35.62 12.81
N ARG A 703 -49.35 34.66 12.14
CA ARG A 703 -48.66 33.74 11.20
C ARG A 703 -49.16 33.73 9.76
N LYS A 704 -49.76 34.82 9.27
CA LYS A 704 -50.00 35.01 7.81
C LYS A 704 -48.73 35.18 6.96
N GLN A 705 -47.59 34.69 7.42
CA GLN A 705 -46.31 34.76 6.71
C GLN A 705 -45.57 33.41 6.65
N PHE A 706 -46.18 32.30 7.08
CA PHE A 706 -45.51 30.99 7.08
C PHE A 706 -46.31 29.80 6.52
N ASP A 707 -47.62 29.94 6.24
CA ASP A 707 -48.44 28.83 5.75
C ASP A 707 -48.93 29.04 4.31
N SER A 708 -47.99 28.96 3.38
CA SER A 708 -48.26 28.58 1.99
C SER A 708 -47.11 27.72 1.46
N ALA A 709 -46.95 26.54 2.04
CA ALA A 709 -46.08 25.50 1.51
C ALA A 709 -46.68 24.13 1.83
N HIS A 710 -47.55 23.62 0.96
CA HIS A 710 -47.62 22.21 0.54
C HIS A 710 -48.93 21.94 -0.21
N GLU A 711 -48.94 22.22 -1.52
CA GLU A 711 -49.43 21.36 -2.62
C GLU A 711 -49.48 22.22 -3.88
N THR A 712 -48.78 21.77 -4.94
CA THR A 712 -48.18 22.56 -6.03
C THR A 712 -46.84 23.22 -5.60
N LEU A 713 -45.76 22.90 -6.31
CA LEU A 713 -44.41 23.46 -6.12
C LEU A 713 -44.39 24.95 -6.50
N GLU A 714 -45.01 25.82 -5.70
CA GLU A 714 -44.73 27.25 -5.73
C GLU A 714 -43.58 27.52 -4.77
N ILE A 715 -42.34 27.34 -5.25
CA ILE A 715 -41.17 27.89 -4.55
C ILE A 715 -41.39 29.40 -4.46
N GLU A 716 -41.58 29.95 -3.24
CA GLU A 716 -41.83 31.38 -3.05
C GLU A 716 -40.76 32.22 -3.76
N GLY A 717 -41.16 33.07 -4.70
CA GLY A 717 -40.24 33.89 -5.49
C GLY A 717 -39.74 33.27 -6.79
N PHE A 718 -40.10 32.02 -7.12
CA PHE A 718 -39.70 31.36 -8.37
C PHE A 718 -40.23 32.08 -9.62
N ASN A 719 -41.48 32.54 -9.59
CA ASN A 719 -42.03 33.35 -10.68
C ASN A 719 -41.30 34.70 -10.86
N LYS A 720 -40.55 35.19 -9.85
CA LYS A 720 -39.79 36.45 -9.91
C LYS A 720 -38.38 36.30 -10.47
N ILE A 721 -37.94 35.05 -10.74
CA ILE A 721 -36.63 34.76 -11.35
C ILE A 721 -36.73 34.16 -12.76
N LYS A 722 -37.96 33.90 -13.26
CA LYS A 722 -38.19 33.48 -14.64
C LYS A 722 -37.59 34.48 -15.63
N GLY A 723 -37.02 33.97 -16.72
CA GLY A 723 -36.27 34.75 -17.71
C GLY A 723 -34.82 35.08 -17.32
N ALA A 724 -34.30 34.55 -16.21
CA ALA A 724 -32.89 34.74 -15.85
C ALA A 724 -31.93 34.01 -16.81
N ARG A 725 -30.78 34.62 -17.08
CA ARG A 725 -29.72 34.08 -17.94
C ARG A 725 -28.71 33.31 -17.11
N ILE A 726 -28.64 32.01 -17.32
CA ILE A 726 -27.80 31.06 -16.59
C ILE A 726 -26.73 30.51 -17.54
N LEU A 727 -25.46 30.59 -17.15
CA LEU A 727 -24.39 29.89 -17.83
C LEU A 727 -24.18 28.52 -17.18
N LEU A 728 -24.42 27.45 -17.93
CA LEU A 728 -24.16 26.08 -17.54
C LEU A 728 -22.80 25.64 -18.08
N VAL A 729 -21.89 25.27 -17.18
CA VAL A 729 -20.55 24.79 -17.51
C VAL A 729 -20.44 23.32 -17.14
N GLU A 730 -20.40 22.46 -18.15
CA GLU A 730 -20.43 21.00 -18.03
C GLU A 730 -19.70 20.40 -19.25
N ASP A 731 -18.86 19.39 -19.07
CA ASP A 731 -18.07 18.78 -20.15
C ASP A 731 -18.80 17.61 -20.86
N ASN A 732 -19.87 17.09 -20.26
CA ASN A 732 -20.65 15.97 -20.78
C ASN A 732 -21.94 16.42 -21.48
N GLU A 733 -22.05 16.15 -22.78
CA GLU A 733 -23.20 16.53 -23.63
C GLU A 733 -24.57 16.04 -23.10
N ILE A 734 -24.62 14.86 -22.48
CA ILE A 734 -25.87 14.31 -21.93
C ILE A 734 -26.28 15.08 -20.67
N ASN A 735 -25.33 15.39 -19.79
CA ASN A 735 -25.60 16.19 -18.60
C ASN A 735 -25.97 17.63 -18.97
N GLN A 736 -25.32 18.20 -19.99
CA GLN A 736 -25.70 19.48 -20.57
C GLN A 736 -27.15 19.47 -21.03
N GLN A 737 -27.55 18.43 -21.78
CA GLN A 737 -28.93 18.29 -22.26
C GLN A 737 -29.93 18.19 -21.09
N VAL A 738 -29.66 17.36 -20.08
CA VAL A 738 -30.56 17.18 -18.93
C VAL A 738 -30.72 18.49 -18.14
N ALA A 739 -29.61 19.16 -17.80
CA ALA A 739 -29.64 20.40 -17.04
C ALA A 739 -30.30 21.53 -17.84
N ARG A 740 -30.00 21.61 -19.14
CA ARG A 740 -30.63 22.57 -20.07
C ARG A 740 -32.13 22.37 -20.13
N GLU A 741 -32.62 21.16 -20.40
CA GLU A 741 -34.06 20.90 -20.49
C GLU A 741 -34.76 21.17 -19.15
N LEU A 742 -34.15 20.83 -18.01
CA LEU A 742 -34.71 21.15 -16.69
C LEU A 742 -34.86 22.65 -16.45
N LEU A 743 -33.90 23.47 -16.89
CA LEU A 743 -33.91 24.93 -16.71
C LEU A 743 -34.77 25.63 -17.77
N GLU A 744 -34.69 25.25 -19.04
CA GLU A 744 -35.45 25.86 -20.13
C GLU A 744 -36.97 25.59 -19.98
N ASN A 745 -37.37 24.39 -19.52
CA ASN A 745 -38.79 24.06 -19.29
C ASN A 745 -39.44 24.93 -18.20
N GLU A 746 -38.65 25.51 -17.29
CA GLU A 746 -39.13 26.41 -16.24
C GLU A 746 -39.00 27.90 -16.61
N GLY A 747 -38.54 28.20 -17.83
CA GLY A 747 -38.47 29.56 -18.39
C GLY A 747 -37.14 30.30 -18.16
N PHE A 748 -36.03 29.59 -17.91
CA PHE A 748 -34.69 30.17 -17.85
C PHE A 748 -33.98 30.16 -19.21
N TYR A 749 -33.07 31.11 -19.45
CA TYR A 749 -32.19 31.10 -20.62
C TYR A 749 -30.86 30.45 -20.28
N VAL A 750 -30.53 29.34 -20.94
CA VAL A 750 -29.32 28.57 -20.64
C VAL A 750 -28.29 28.74 -21.75
N PHE A 751 -27.10 29.21 -21.38
CA PHE A 751 -25.91 29.21 -22.23
C PHE A 751 -25.00 28.05 -21.82
N ILE A 752 -24.33 27.40 -22.76
CA ILE A 752 -23.48 26.24 -22.49
C ILE A 752 -22.01 26.59 -22.71
N ALA A 753 -21.15 26.19 -21.78
CA ALA A 753 -19.70 26.14 -21.93
C ALA A 753 -19.19 24.73 -21.61
N ASN A 754 -18.25 24.22 -22.40
CA ASN A 754 -17.78 22.82 -22.28
C ASN A 754 -16.63 22.65 -21.27
N ASN A 755 -16.02 23.74 -20.80
CA ASN A 755 -14.91 23.73 -19.87
C ASN A 755 -14.77 25.08 -19.16
N GLY A 756 -13.90 25.14 -18.14
CA GLY A 756 -13.68 26.35 -17.35
C GLY A 756 -13.10 27.54 -18.13
N MET A 757 -12.37 27.29 -19.23
CA MET A 757 -11.79 28.36 -20.06
C MET A 757 -12.88 29.02 -20.92
N GLU A 758 -13.71 28.21 -21.59
CA GLU A 758 -14.88 28.72 -22.33
C GLU A 758 -15.82 29.51 -21.41
N ALA A 759 -16.01 29.04 -20.17
CA ALA A 759 -16.80 29.77 -19.18
C ALA A 759 -16.20 31.15 -18.86
N LEU A 760 -14.87 31.23 -18.68
CA LEU A 760 -14.18 32.50 -18.45
C LEU A 760 -14.30 33.45 -19.64
N ASP A 761 -14.13 32.95 -20.86
CA ASP A 761 -14.25 33.73 -22.09
C ASP A 761 -15.68 34.25 -22.28
N MET A 762 -16.69 33.40 -22.09
CA MET A 762 -18.10 33.79 -22.18
C MET A 762 -18.46 34.83 -21.11
N VAL A 763 -18.04 34.64 -19.85
CA VAL A 763 -18.25 35.64 -18.79
C VAL A 763 -17.59 36.97 -19.17
N ASN A 764 -16.35 36.96 -19.68
CA ASN A 764 -15.69 38.17 -20.16
C ASN A 764 -16.48 38.86 -21.29
N SER A 765 -16.95 38.11 -22.29
CA SER A 765 -17.75 38.65 -23.39
C SER A 765 -19.09 39.23 -22.93
N PHE A 766 -19.81 38.56 -22.02
CA PHE A 766 -21.07 39.07 -21.47
C PHE A 766 -20.90 40.43 -20.78
N PHE A 767 -19.82 40.60 -20.01
CA PHE A 767 -19.55 41.85 -19.29
C PHE A 767 -18.92 42.93 -20.19
N ALA A 768 -18.17 42.57 -21.23
CA ALA A 768 -17.66 43.52 -22.22
C ALA A 768 -18.79 44.14 -23.05
N ASP A 769 -19.82 43.36 -23.37
CA ASP A 769 -21.00 43.79 -24.14
C ASP A 769 -22.08 44.49 -23.28
N ASN A 770 -21.82 44.72 -21.98
CA ASN A 770 -22.78 45.29 -21.03
C ASN A 770 -24.08 44.45 -20.87
N LYS A 771 -24.01 43.14 -21.13
CA LYS A 771 -25.12 42.19 -20.97
C LYS A 771 -25.11 41.60 -19.56
N THR A 772 -26.29 41.32 -19.00
CA THR A 772 -26.42 40.74 -17.66
C THR A 772 -26.41 39.21 -17.70
N LEU A 773 -25.56 38.59 -16.87
CA LEU A 773 -25.60 37.17 -16.54
C LEU A 773 -26.05 37.04 -15.07
N ASP A 774 -27.06 36.21 -14.80
CA ASP A 774 -27.71 36.14 -13.49
C ASP A 774 -27.12 35.08 -12.57
N ALA A 775 -26.63 33.96 -13.12
CA ALA A 775 -25.95 32.90 -12.37
C ALA A 775 -25.05 32.05 -13.28
N VAL A 776 -24.06 31.38 -12.69
CA VAL A 776 -23.24 30.35 -13.33
C VAL A 776 -23.41 29.04 -12.58
N LEU A 777 -23.83 27.98 -13.26
CA LEU A 777 -23.77 26.60 -12.77
C LEU A 777 -22.47 25.98 -13.27
N MET A 778 -21.53 25.72 -12.37
CA MET A 778 -20.14 25.38 -12.71
C MET A 778 -19.80 23.97 -12.24
N ASP A 779 -19.54 23.05 -13.16
CA ASP A 779 -18.94 21.77 -12.79
C ASP A 779 -17.54 21.96 -12.21
N ILE A 780 -17.20 21.14 -11.21
CA ILE A 780 -15.90 21.21 -10.54
C ILE A 780 -14.83 20.46 -11.35
N GLN A 781 -15.17 19.29 -11.88
CA GLN A 781 -14.21 18.39 -12.53
C GLN A 781 -14.40 18.44 -14.04
N MET A 782 -13.61 19.27 -14.72
CA MET A 782 -13.65 19.43 -16.18
C MET A 782 -12.23 19.48 -16.77
N PRO A 783 -12.05 19.05 -18.03
CA PRO A 783 -10.78 19.15 -18.75
C PRO A 783 -10.40 20.62 -19.05
N VAL A 784 -9.13 20.85 -19.40
CA VAL A 784 -8.53 22.16 -19.74
C VAL A 784 -8.41 23.12 -18.55
N MET A 785 -9.51 23.44 -17.89
CA MET A 785 -9.54 24.28 -16.69
C MET A 785 -10.65 23.80 -15.75
N ASP A 786 -10.25 23.40 -14.53
CA ASP A 786 -11.19 22.94 -13.50
C ASP A 786 -12.05 24.09 -12.95
N GLY A 787 -13.19 23.75 -12.34
CA GLY A 787 -14.16 24.73 -11.84
C GLY A 787 -13.62 25.61 -10.71
N TYR A 788 -12.65 25.12 -9.91
CA TYR A 788 -12.02 25.92 -8.86
C TYR A 788 -11.12 27.01 -9.44
N THR A 789 -10.33 26.67 -10.46
CA THR A 789 -9.44 27.57 -11.17
C THR A 789 -10.25 28.57 -11.99
N ALA A 790 -11.28 28.11 -12.71
CA ALA A 790 -12.20 28.98 -13.44
C ALA A 790 -12.88 30.00 -12.51
N THR A 791 -13.34 29.56 -11.33
CA THR A 791 -13.93 30.47 -10.33
C THR A 791 -12.94 31.52 -9.87
N LYS A 792 -11.69 31.14 -9.54
CA LYS A 792 -10.67 32.12 -9.13
C LYS A 792 -10.38 33.15 -10.21
N GLU A 793 -10.26 32.72 -11.47
CA GLU A 793 -10.03 33.63 -12.59
C GLU A 793 -11.23 34.56 -12.82
N ILE A 794 -12.46 34.04 -12.78
CA ILE A 794 -13.68 34.86 -12.89
C ILE A 794 -13.75 35.90 -11.76
N ARG A 795 -13.38 35.53 -10.52
CA ARG A 795 -13.33 36.46 -9.37
C ARG A 795 -12.21 37.51 -9.47
N ASN A 796 -11.20 37.29 -10.29
CA ASN A 796 -10.10 38.25 -10.51
C ASN A 796 -10.43 39.32 -11.56
N LEU A 797 -11.50 39.16 -12.36
CA LEU A 797 -11.89 40.10 -13.42
C LEU A 797 -12.32 41.48 -12.89
N SER A 798 -11.87 42.58 -13.50
CA SER A 798 -12.00 43.95 -12.98
C SER A 798 -13.42 44.57 -13.08
N SER A 799 -14.43 43.84 -13.54
CA SER A 799 -15.81 44.30 -13.77
C SER A 799 -16.81 43.62 -12.83
N GLY A 800 -18.10 43.97 -12.90
CA GLY A 800 -19.19 43.37 -12.07
C GLY A 800 -19.32 41.84 -12.15
N ALA A 801 -18.49 41.18 -12.96
CA ALA A 801 -18.33 39.74 -13.04
C ALA A 801 -17.87 39.09 -11.71
N LYS A 802 -17.21 39.85 -10.83
CA LYS A 802 -16.81 39.36 -9.50
C LYS A 802 -17.99 38.95 -8.63
N ASP A 803 -19.13 39.60 -8.81
CA ASP A 803 -20.30 39.46 -7.93
C ASP A 803 -21.35 38.48 -8.48
N ILE A 804 -21.11 37.86 -9.64
CA ILE A 804 -22.03 36.87 -10.20
C ILE A 804 -22.10 35.65 -9.27
N PRO A 805 -23.30 35.17 -8.92
CA PRO A 805 -23.43 33.90 -8.22
C PRO A 805 -22.84 32.75 -9.04
N ILE A 806 -21.81 32.09 -8.50
CA ILE A 806 -21.26 30.84 -9.07
C ILE A 806 -21.69 29.70 -8.14
N ILE A 807 -22.50 28.81 -8.67
CA ILE A 807 -23.05 27.66 -7.97
C ILE A 807 -22.32 26.41 -8.49
N ALA A 808 -21.61 25.73 -7.60
CA ALA A 808 -20.84 24.53 -7.95
C ALA A 808 -21.78 23.37 -8.26
N MET A 809 -21.49 22.57 -9.28
CA MET A 809 -22.12 21.28 -9.49
C MET A 809 -21.12 20.20 -9.07
N THR A 810 -21.40 19.50 -7.96
CA THR A 810 -20.50 18.48 -7.40
C THR A 810 -21.12 17.09 -7.40
N ALA A 811 -20.32 16.04 -7.58
CA ALA A 811 -20.78 14.67 -7.45
C ALA A 811 -21.17 14.26 -6.01
N HIS A 812 -20.80 15.03 -4.96
CA HIS A 812 -21.01 14.65 -3.56
C HIS A 812 -21.67 15.78 -2.73
N ALA A 813 -22.61 15.43 -1.85
CA ALA A 813 -23.45 16.37 -1.08
C ALA A 813 -22.81 16.94 0.19
N PHE A 814 -21.50 16.73 0.42
CA PHE A 814 -20.88 16.94 1.73
C PHE A 814 -20.51 18.40 2.05
N LYS A 815 -20.52 18.73 3.36
CA LYS A 815 -20.10 20.05 3.89
C LYS A 815 -18.60 20.32 3.65
N SER A 816 -17.76 19.29 3.58
CA SER A 816 -16.32 19.41 3.32
C SER A 816 -15.97 19.96 1.92
N GLU A 817 -16.68 19.55 0.87
CA GLU A 817 -16.56 20.12 -0.48
C GLU A 817 -17.18 21.51 -0.55
N ARG A 818 -18.33 21.71 0.10
CA ARG A 818 -18.92 23.05 0.28
C ARG A 818 -17.91 24.04 0.88
N GLY A 819 -17.16 23.63 1.91
CA GLY A 819 -16.10 24.43 2.51
C GLY A 819 -14.99 24.82 1.53
N LYS A 820 -14.60 23.91 0.62
CA LYS A 820 -13.60 24.17 -0.42
C LYS A 820 -14.15 25.06 -1.55
N CYS A 821 -15.38 24.82 -2.00
CA CYS A 821 -16.08 25.64 -3.00
C CYS A 821 -16.26 27.08 -2.52
N ILE A 822 -16.75 27.25 -1.28
CA ILE A 822 -16.95 28.58 -0.69
C ILE A 822 -15.61 29.28 -0.44
N LYS A 823 -14.59 28.59 0.11
CA LYS A 823 -13.23 29.16 0.23
C LYS A 823 -12.60 29.49 -1.13
N GLY A 824 -12.98 28.77 -2.17
CA GLY A 824 -12.56 28.98 -3.55
C GLY A 824 -13.27 30.14 -4.27
N GLY A 825 -14.27 30.77 -3.65
CA GLY A 825 -14.99 31.92 -4.21
C GLY A 825 -16.36 31.60 -4.83
N MET A 826 -16.84 30.35 -4.73
CA MET A 826 -18.19 29.95 -5.15
C MET A 826 -19.22 30.31 -4.07
N ASN A 827 -20.47 30.54 -4.47
CA ASN A 827 -21.54 31.02 -3.59
C ASN A 827 -22.32 29.87 -2.93
N ASP A 828 -22.59 28.81 -3.68
CA ASP A 828 -23.31 27.63 -3.20
C ASP A 828 -23.01 26.41 -4.08
N TYR A 829 -23.72 25.30 -3.85
CA TYR A 829 -23.53 24.07 -4.59
C TYR A 829 -24.85 23.31 -4.84
N VAL A 830 -24.84 22.51 -5.90
CA VAL A 830 -25.89 21.57 -6.29
C VAL A 830 -25.22 20.22 -6.55
N THR A 831 -25.87 19.14 -6.09
CA THR A 831 -25.34 17.79 -6.26
C THR A 831 -25.62 17.24 -7.65
N LYS A 832 -24.75 16.36 -8.14
CA LYS A 832 -24.93 15.52 -9.32
C LYS A 832 -25.21 14.08 -8.85
N PRO A 833 -26.32 13.45 -9.24
CA PRO A 833 -27.33 13.92 -10.18
C PRO A 833 -28.14 15.12 -9.64
N ILE A 834 -28.51 16.02 -10.55
CA ILE A 834 -29.25 17.25 -10.24
C ILE A 834 -30.60 16.89 -9.65
N ASP A 835 -30.83 17.24 -8.38
CA ASP A 835 -32.16 17.26 -7.79
C ASP A 835 -32.86 18.58 -8.20
N PRO A 836 -33.95 18.52 -9.00
CA PRO A 836 -34.66 19.73 -9.43
C PRO A 836 -35.11 20.61 -8.26
N LYS A 837 -35.56 20.01 -7.13
CA LYS A 837 -36.03 20.79 -5.98
C LYS A 837 -34.89 21.59 -5.36
N TRP A 838 -33.73 20.96 -5.17
CA TRP A 838 -32.55 21.61 -4.59
C TRP A 838 -31.96 22.67 -5.53
N LEU A 839 -31.90 22.37 -6.83
CA LEU A 839 -31.44 23.30 -7.86
C LEU A 839 -32.26 24.59 -7.85
N PHE A 840 -33.59 24.49 -7.94
CA PHE A 840 -34.45 25.68 -8.00
C PHE A 840 -34.45 26.47 -6.68
N THR A 841 -34.40 25.79 -5.53
CA THR A 841 -34.26 26.46 -4.23
C THR A 841 -32.96 27.27 -4.15
N THR A 842 -31.86 26.70 -4.66
CA THR A 842 -30.56 27.38 -4.71
C THR A 842 -30.58 28.57 -5.68
N LEU A 843 -31.21 28.42 -6.85
CA LEU A 843 -31.33 29.51 -7.82
C LEU A 843 -32.18 30.68 -7.28
N VAL A 844 -33.30 30.41 -6.61
CA VAL A 844 -34.15 31.46 -5.99
C VAL A 844 -33.41 32.23 -4.91
N LYS A 845 -32.54 31.56 -4.16
CA LYS A 845 -31.73 32.19 -3.10
C LYS A 845 -30.68 33.17 -3.65
N TRP A 846 -30.09 32.89 -4.82
CA TRP A 846 -28.93 33.62 -5.33
C TRP A 846 -29.22 34.55 -6.50
N ILE A 847 -30.22 34.25 -7.32
CA ILE A 847 -30.64 35.11 -8.42
C ILE A 847 -31.46 36.26 -7.85
N LYS A 848 -31.05 37.51 -8.16
CA LYS A 848 -31.80 38.69 -7.72
C LYS A 848 -33.22 38.66 -8.31
N PRO A 849 -34.28 38.85 -7.49
CA PRO A 849 -35.63 39.00 -7.99
C PRO A 849 -35.73 40.26 -8.85
N GLY A 850 -36.37 40.17 -10.01
CA GLY A 850 -36.55 41.32 -10.90
C GLY A 850 -37.49 41.00 -12.05
N GLU A 851 -38.22 42.01 -12.53
CA GLU A 851 -38.99 41.89 -13.77
C GLU A 851 -38.00 41.76 -14.93
N ARG A 852 -37.93 40.56 -15.49
CA ARG A 852 -37.18 40.26 -16.70
C ARG A 852 -38.19 40.08 -17.82
N ASP A 853 -37.88 40.54 -19.03
CA ASP A 853 -38.72 40.25 -20.18
C ASP A 853 -38.78 38.73 -20.37
N ILE A 854 -39.89 38.14 -19.94
CA ILE A 854 -40.26 36.80 -20.33
C ILE A 854 -40.64 36.94 -21.80
N PHE A 855 -39.70 36.68 -22.70
CA PHE A 855 -40.02 36.32 -24.07
C PHE A 855 -40.71 34.96 -24.00
N VAL A 856 -41.97 34.97 -23.59
CA VAL A 856 -42.85 33.83 -23.81
C VAL A 856 -42.90 33.69 -25.32
N SER A 857 -42.33 32.59 -25.82
CA SER A 857 -42.44 32.18 -27.21
C SER A 857 -43.86 31.66 -27.48
N GLU A 858 -44.89 32.43 -27.09
CA GLU A 858 -46.29 32.14 -27.38
C GLU A 858 -46.79 32.80 -28.68
N GLU A 859 -46.01 33.69 -29.31
CA GLU A 859 -46.37 34.29 -30.60
C GLU A 859 -45.63 33.72 -31.83
N LYS A 860 -44.90 32.59 -31.72
CA LYS A 860 -44.31 31.92 -32.90
C LYS A 860 -44.84 30.52 -33.24
N ASP A 861 -45.79 29.99 -32.47
CA ASP A 861 -46.37 28.66 -32.72
C ASP A 861 -47.83 28.64 -33.15
N GLN A 862 -48.49 29.80 -33.31
CA GLN A 862 -49.82 29.87 -33.93
C GLN A 862 -49.84 30.37 -35.38
N ASP A 863 -48.84 31.14 -35.83
CA ASP A 863 -48.77 31.59 -37.23
C ASP A 863 -47.87 30.70 -38.12
N SER A 864 -47.05 29.83 -37.52
CA SER A 864 -46.22 28.85 -38.25
C SER A 864 -46.93 27.52 -38.55
N MET A 865 -48.17 27.33 -38.05
CA MET A 865 -48.97 26.13 -38.31
C MET A 865 -49.68 26.10 -39.68
N ARG A 866 -49.60 27.16 -40.50
CA ARG A 866 -50.36 27.22 -41.76
C ARG A 866 -49.57 27.01 -43.06
N ASP A 867 -48.25 26.92 -43.06
CA ASP A 867 -47.49 26.92 -44.32
C ASP A 867 -46.39 25.84 -44.49
N ILE A 868 -46.57 24.64 -43.93
CA ILE A 868 -45.81 23.46 -44.40
C ILE A 868 -46.56 22.84 -45.57
N TYR A 869 -46.06 23.05 -46.80
CA TYR A 869 -46.65 22.44 -47.98
C TYR A 869 -46.04 21.06 -48.26
N LEU A 870 -46.84 20.02 -48.06
CA LEU A 870 -46.55 18.66 -48.49
C LEU A 870 -47.48 18.33 -49.67
N PRO A 871 -46.96 18.08 -50.89
CA PRO A 871 -47.77 17.63 -52.01
C PRO A 871 -48.49 16.33 -51.66
N ALA A 872 -49.75 16.16 -52.08
CA ALA A 872 -50.51 14.94 -51.79
C ALA A 872 -49.85 13.66 -52.36
N ARG A 873 -49.01 13.79 -53.40
CA ARG A 873 -48.17 12.72 -53.94
C ARG A 873 -46.85 13.29 -54.47
N LEU A 874 -45.75 12.65 -54.12
CA LEU A 874 -44.48 12.81 -54.81
C LEU A 874 -44.08 11.55 -55.55
N LYS A 875 -43.20 11.70 -56.53
CA LYS A 875 -42.68 10.60 -57.33
C LYS A 875 -42.14 9.51 -56.39
N ARG A 876 -42.84 8.38 -56.33
CA ARG A 876 -42.52 7.18 -55.53
C ARG A 876 -42.49 7.32 -54.01
N ILE A 877 -43.04 8.41 -53.45
CA ILE A 877 -43.21 8.60 -51.99
C ILE A 877 -44.70 8.85 -51.70
N ASP A 878 -45.32 7.95 -50.93
CA ASP A 878 -46.66 8.15 -50.37
C ASP A 878 -46.55 8.88 -49.02
N ILE A 879 -46.71 10.20 -49.08
CA ILE A 879 -46.59 11.07 -47.91
C ILE A 879 -47.69 10.82 -46.89
N GLU A 880 -48.92 10.52 -47.33
CA GLU A 880 -50.04 10.31 -46.41
C GLU A 880 -49.82 9.07 -45.55
N ARG A 881 -49.24 8.01 -46.16
CA ARG A 881 -48.87 6.79 -45.45
C ARG A 881 -47.64 6.98 -44.56
N GLY A 882 -46.62 7.70 -45.04
CA GLY A 882 -45.44 8.05 -44.25
C GLY A 882 -45.81 8.85 -42.99
N LEU A 883 -46.65 9.88 -43.14
CA LEU A 883 -47.19 10.68 -42.04
C LEU A 883 -48.00 9.84 -41.04
N LYS A 884 -48.85 8.92 -41.52
CA LYS A 884 -49.62 8.03 -40.63
C LYS A 884 -48.71 7.13 -39.79
N LYS A 885 -47.58 6.66 -40.33
CA LYS A 885 -46.62 5.83 -39.58
C LYS A 885 -45.86 6.59 -38.49
N ILE A 886 -45.71 7.90 -38.63
CA ILE A 886 -45.03 8.75 -37.64
C ILE A 886 -46.00 9.62 -36.82
N GLY A 887 -47.28 9.25 -36.76
CA GLY A 887 -48.28 9.91 -35.89
C GLY A 887 -48.77 11.27 -36.38
N GLY A 888 -48.63 11.60 -37.67
CA GLY A 888 -49.19 12.82 -38.28
C GLY A 888 -48.33 14.09 -38.13
N ASN A 889 -47.11 13.97 -37.57
CA ASN A 889 -46.24 15.13 -37.36
C ASN A 889 -45.49 15.54 -38.65
N GLN A 890 -46.00 16.58 -39.32
CA GLN A 890 -45.46 17.08 -40.60
C GLN A 890 -44.03 17.64 -40.48
N LYS A 891 -43.68 18.28 -39.36
CA LYS A 891 -42.34 18.84 -39.11
C LYS A 891 -41.29 17.74 -38.95
N LEU A 892 -41.65 16.69 -38.21
CA LEU A 892 -40.82 15.49 -38.07
C LEU A 892 -40.66 14.77 -39.41
N TYR A 893 -41.73 14.68 -40.21
CA TYR A 893 -41.67 14.08 -41.55
C TYR A 893 -40.68 14.79 -42.48
N LEU A 894 -40.72 16.13 -42.49
CA LEU A 894 -39.79 16.95 -43.27
C LEU A 894 -38.34 16.74 -42.81
N LYS A 895 -38.10 16.67 -41.49
CA LYS A 895 -36.78 16.40 -40.91
C LYS A 895 -36.26 15.00 -41.31
N LEU A 896 -37.14 14.00 -41.34
CA LEU A 896 -36.80 12.65 -41.79
C LEU A 896 -36.47 12.60 -43.29
N LEU A 897 -37.20 13.32 -44.14
CA LEU A 897 -36.87 13.44 -45.56
C LEU A 897 -35.52 14.13 -45.80
N LYS A 898 -35.20 15.16 -45.01
CA LYS A 898 -33.89 15.84 -45.07
C LYS A 898 -32.75 14.92 -44.62
N GLY A 899 -32.89 14.28 -43.47
CA GLY A 899 -31.89 13.32 -42.97
C GLY A 899 -31.71 12.12 -43.91
N PHE A 900 -32.78 11.66 -44.57
CA PHE A 900 -32.69 10.60 -45.58
C PHE A 900 -31.84 11.01 -46.78
N HIS A 901 -32.00 12.23 -47.29
CA HIS A 901 -31.20 12.71 -48.41
C HIS A 901 -29.71 12.85 -48.03
N GLU A 902 -29.42 13.48 -46.89
CA GLU A 902 -28.05 13.73 -46.43
C GLU A 902 -27.28 12.43 -46.17
N GLN A 903 -27.94 11.45 -45.55
CA GLN A 903 -27.29 10.20 -45.14
C GLN A 903 -27.12 9.19 -46.28
N TYR A 904 -28.04 9.13 -47.25
CA TYR A 904 -28.10 8.03 -48.23
C TYR A 904 -27.80 8.44 -49.67
N GLN A 905 -27.39 9.69 -49.93
CA GLN A 905 -27.02 10.15 -51.27
C GLN A 905 -25.84 9.39 -51.91
N HIS A 906 -24.94 8.80 -51.11
CA HIS A 906 -23.78 8.05 -51.60
C HIS A 906 -23.96 6.51 -51.53
N LEU A 907 -25.11 6.03 -51.05
CA LEU A 907 -25.35 4.60 -50.80
C LEU A 907 -25.23 3.76 -52.08
N THR A 908 -25.63 4.30 -53.23
CA THR A 908 -25.48 3.64 -54.54
C THR A 908 -24.00 3.36 -54.86
N SER A 909 -23.11 4.30 -54.58
CA SER A 909 -21.67 4.14 -54.81
C SER A 909 -21.05 3.15 -53.82
N GLU A 910 -21.52 3.13 -52.57
CA GLU A 910 -21.09 2.15 -51.56
C GLU A 910 -21.50 0.72 -51.93
N LEU A 911 -22.74 0.52 -52.41
CA LEU A 911 -23.21 -0.79 -52.86
C LEU A 911 -22.47 -1.29 -54.10
N GLN A 912 -22.14 -0.41 -55.05
CA GLN A 912 -21.32 -0.78 -56.22
C GLN A 912 -19.88 -1.15 -55.84
N ASN A 913 -19.31 -0.47 -54.84
CA ASN A 913 -17.98 -0.80 -54.32
C ASN A 913 -17.98 -2.12 -53.53
N ALA A 914 -19.04 -2.37 -52.74
CA ALA A 914 -19.23 -3.64 -52.05
C ALA A 914 -19.39 -4.80 -53.05
N LEU A 915 -20.10 -4.58 -54.16
CA LEU A 915 -20.25 -5.57 -55.24
C LEU A 915 -18.91 -5.90 -55.91
N LYS A 916 -18.08 -4.89 -56.21
CA LYS A 916 -16.73 -5.08 -56.78
C LYS A 916 -15.79 -5.85 -55.86
N ARG A 917 -16.02 -5.78 -54.54
CA ARG A 917 -15.25 -6.47 -53.50
C ARG A 917 -15.87 -7.81 -53.09
N GLU A 918 -16.96 -8.22 -53.73
CA GLU A 918 -17.75 -9.43 -53.41
C GLU A 918 -18.22 -9.50 -51.94
N ASP A 919 -18.38 -8.35 -51.27
CA ASP A 919 -18.79 -8.26 -49.86
C ASP A 919 -20.32 -8.35 -49.73
N MET A 920 -20.84 -9.57 -49.81
CA MET A 920 -22.28 -9.86 -49.77
C MET A 920 -22.92 -9.55 -48.42
N ASP A 921 -22.16 -9.61 -47.32
CA ASP A 921 -22.65 -9.30 -45.98
C ASP A 921 -22.90 -7.79 -45.82
N LEU A 922 -22.01 -6.96 -46.37
CA LEU A 922 -22.21 -5.52 -46.38
C LEU A 922 -23.43 -5.13 -47.24
N ILE A 923 -23.60 -5.74 -48.41
CA ILE A 923 -24.78 -5.52 -49.27
C ILE A 923 -26.06 -5.93 -48.54
N ALA A 924 -26.07 -7.08 -47.85
CA ALA A 924 -27.22 -7.54 -47.08
C ALA A 924 -27.61 -6.57 -45.96
N ARG A 925 -26.62 -6.07 -45.19
CA ARG A 925 -26.85 -5.10 -44.11
C ARG A 925 -27.39 -3.77 -44.63
N LEU A 926 -26.74 -3.19 -45.63
CA LEU A 926 -27.16 -1.91 -46.22
C LEU A 926 -28.58 -1.99 -46.80
N THR A 927 -28.91 -3.11 -47.46
CA THR A 927 -30.24 -3.34 -48.01
C THR A 927 -31.29 -3.58 -46.93
N HIS A 928 -30.95 -4.29 -45.85
CA HIS A 928 -31.84 -4.51 -44.71
C HIS A 928 -32.19 -3.20 -43.98
N THR A 929 -31.20 -2.34 -43.77
CA THR A 929 -31.41 -1.00 -43.19
C THR A 929 -32.28 -0.15 -44.10
N MET A 930 -32.01 -0.15 -45.42
CA MET A 930 -32.79 0.65 -46.37
C MET A 930 -34.25 0.23 -46.45
N LYS A 931 -34.55 -1.06 -46.32
CA LYS A 931 -35.93 -1.57 -46.24
C LYS A 931 -36.72 -0.95 -45.09
N GLY A 932 -36.12 -0.86 -43.90
CA GLY A 932 -36.76 -0.26 -42.72
C GLY A 932 -36.99 1.25 -42.90
N VAL A 933 -35.99 1.94 -43.45
CA VAL A 933 -36.06 3.39 -43.69
C VAL A 933 -37.07 3.74 -44.78
N ALA A 934 -37.08 3.01 -45.91
CA ALA A 934 -38.04 3.19 -47.00
C ALA A 934 -39.49 2.94 -46.55
N GLY A 935 -39.70 1.94 -45.67
CA GLY A 935 -41.00 1.66 -45.09
C GLY A 935 -41.53 2.81 -44.22
N ASN A 936 -40.67 3.50 -43.47
CA ASN A 936 -41.07 4.64 -42.64
C ASN A 936 -41.39 5.90 -43.46
N LEU A 937 -40.73 6.07 -44.61
CA LEU A 937 -40.96 7.18 -45.55
C LEU A 937 -42.14 6.95 -46.50
N GLY A 938 -42.83 5.81 -46.43
CA GLY A 938 -43.90 5.48 -47.38
C GLY A 938 -43.41 5.28 -48.82
N ALA A 939 -42.14 4.90 -49.01
CA ALA A 939 -41.53 4.64 -50.31
C ALA A 939 -41.66 3.16 -50.70
N ASP A 940 -42.89 2.73 -51.03
CA ASP A 940 -43.25 1.32 -51.27
C ASP A 940 -42.41 0.65 -52.38
N GLY A 941 -42.05 1.40 -53.42
CA GLY A 941 -41.20 0.91 -54.52
C GLY A 941 -39.80 0.55 -54.04
N LEU A 942 -39.20 1.40 -53.20
CA LEU A 942 -37.88 1.19 -52.62
C LEU A 942 -37.91 0.10 -51.54
N GLU A 943 -38.95 0.03 -50.71
CA GLU A 943 -39.13 -1.06 -49.73
C GLU A 943 -39.21 -2.43 -50.44
N ALA A 944 -39.97 -2.52 -51.54
CA ALA A 944 -40.10 -3.74 -52.33
C ALA A 944 -38.81 -4.12 -53.08
N ALA A 945 -38.08 -3.13 -53.61
CA ALA A 945 -36.78 -3.36 -54.26
C ALA A 945 -35.72 -3.80 -53.24
N SER A 946 -35.71 -3.19 -52.05
CA SER A 946 -34.83 -3.59 -50.94
C SER A 946 -35.11 -5.02 -50.50
N LYS A 947 -36.40 -5.40 -50.38
CA LYS A 947 -36.78 -6.77 -50.02
C LYS A 947 -36.36 -7.80 -51.07
N SER A 948 -36.49 -7.46 -52.36
CA SER A 948 -36.08 -8.34 -53.47
C SER A 948 -34.56 -8.51 -53.52
N LEU A 949 -33.81 -7.43 -53.32
CA LEU A 949 -32.34 -7.46 -53.27
C LEU A 949 -31.83 -8.21 -52.03
N GLU A 950 -32.42 -7.98 -50.85
CA GLU A 950 -32.11 -8.71 -49.61
C GLU A 950 -32.35 -10.22 -49.77
N SER A 951 -33.44 -10.61 -50.43
CA SER A 951 -33.77 -12.02 -50.66
C SER A 951 -32.82 -12.66 -51.68
N ALA A 952 -32.48 -11.96 -52.76
CA ALA A 952 -31.53 -12.46 -53.76
C ALA A 952 -30.12 -12.65 -53.19
N VAL A 953 -29.68 -11.79 -52.27
CA VAL A 953 -28.41 -11.95 -51.54
C VAL A 953 -28.46 -13.15 -50.60
N LYS A 954 -29.57 -13.34 -49.86
CA LYS A 954 -29.73 -14.48 -48.93
C LYS A 954 -29.86 -15.83 -49.65
N GLU A 955 -30.46 -15.85 -50.83
CA GLU A 955 -30.66 -17.05 -51.66
C GLU A 955 -29.52 -17.30 -52.65
N ASN A 956 -28.45 -16.50 -52.61
CA ASN A 956 -27.28 -16.61 -53.48
C ASN A 956 -27.62 -16.57 -55.00
N GLN A 957 -28.65 -15.80 -55.36
CA GLN A 957 -29.08 -15.60 -56.74
C GLN A 957 -28.32 -14.44 -57.40
N PRO A 958 -28.27 -14.35 -58.75
CA PRO A 958 -27.68 -13.21 -59.43
C PRO A 958 -28.35 -11.89 -59.00
N ILE A 959 -27.58 -11.00 -58.36
CA ILE A 959 -28.11 -9.76 -57.75
C ILE A 959 -28.12 -8.56 -58.70
N ALA A 960 -27.51 -8.66 -59.88
CA ALA A 960 -27.31 -7.53 -60.79
C ALA A 960 -28.62 -6.81 -61.19
N ASP A 961 -29.66 -7.58 -61.56
CA ASP A 961 -30.95 -7.00 -61.98
C ASP A 961 -31.71 -6.38 -60.79
N ASN A 962 -31.61 -6.98 -59.61
CA ASN A 962 -32.23 -6.48 -58.39
C ASN A 962 -31.51 -5.23 -57.86
N LEU A 963 -30.19 -5.14 -58.05
CA LEU A 963 -29.39 -3.99 -57.69
C LEU A 963 -29.71 -2.79 -58.58
N ILE A 964 -29.77 -2.98 -59.91
CA ILE A 964 -30.18 -1.92 -60.85
C ILE A 964 -31.57 -1.39 -60.51
N ARG A 965 -32.50 -2.29 -60.15
CA ARG A 965 -33.84 -1.91 -59.72
C ARG A 965 -33.81 -1.11 -58.41
N PHE A 966 -33.04 -1.55 -57.43
CA PHE A 966 -32.87 -0.85 -56.14
C PHE A 966 -32.26 0.55 -56.33
N GLU A 967 -31.18 0.68 -57.10
CA GLU A 967 -30.52 1.96 -57.38
C GLU A 967 -31.47 2.95 -58.06
N LYS A 968 -32.29 2.46 -59.00
CA LYS A 968 -33.29 3.29 -59.68
C LYS A 968 -34.37 3.81 -58.72
N GLU A 969 -34.91 2.94 -57.87
CA GLU A 969 -35.92 3.34 -56.88
C GLU A 969 -35.33 4.28 -55.82
N LEU A 970 -34.09 4.06 -55.40
CA LEU A 970 -33.41 4.90 -54.42
C LEU A 970 -33.18 6.32 -54.95
N ASN A 971 -32.67 6.43 -56.18
CA ASN A 971 -32.47 7.73 -56.83
C ASN A 971 -33.80 8.47 -57.05
N ASP A 972 -34.86 7.76 -57.47
CA ASP A 972 -36.21 8.35 -57.63
C ASP A 972 -36.74 8.92 -56.29
N VAL A 973 -36.50 8.23 -55.17
CA VAL A 973 -36.92 8.68 -53.82
C VAL A 973 -36.05 9.84 -53.31
N LEU A 974 -34.74 9.81 -53.56
CA LEU A 974 -33.82 10.91 -53.22
C LEU A 974 -34.17 12.19 -53.99
N GLU A 975 -34.48 12.09 -55.29
CA GLU A 975 -34.98 13.22 -56.08
C GLU A 975 -36.30 13.77 -55.54
N GLY A 976 -37.21 12.88 -55.12
CA GLY A 976 -38.46 13.26 -54.47
C GLY A 976 -38.24 14.05 -53.18
N ALA A 977 -37.35 13.58 -52.30
CA ALA A 977 -37.01 14.26 -51.06
C ALA A 977 -36.39 15.66 -51.32
N VAL A 978 -35.48 15.78 -52.28
CA VAL A 978 -34.87 17.06 -52.69
C VAL A 978 -35.91 18.02 -53.25
N HIS A 979 -36.89 17.53 -54.01
CA HIS A 979 -37.95 18.36 -54.58
C HIS A 979 -38.82 18.99 -53.48
N VAL A 980 -39.17 18.24 -52.43
CA VAL A 980 -39.91 18.77 -51.26
C VAL A 980 -39.10 19.83 -50.53
N ILE A 981 -37.81 19.58 -50.33
CA ILE A 981 -36.90 20.50 -49.64
C ILE A 981 -36.77 21.80 -50.45
N LYS A 982 -36.55 21.71 -51.77
CA LYS A 982 -36.45 22.88 -52.66
C LYS A 982 -37.74 23.67 -52.75
N MET A 983 -38.92 23.03 -52.77
CA MET A 983 -40.21 23.75 -52.79
C MET A 983 -40.45 24.53 -51.50
N ASN A 984 -40.10 23.97 -50.34
CA ASN A 984 -40.23 24.66 -49.06
C ASN A 984 -39.21 25.82 -48.94
N ILE A 985 -38.00 25.67 -49.47
CA ILE A 985 -36.98 26.74 -49.53
C ILE A 985 -37.39 27.86 -50.50
N ALA A 986 -37.86 27.52 -51.71
CA ALA A 986 -38.28 28.49 -52.72
C ALA A 986 -39.45 29.37 -52.24
N ARG A 987 -40.37 28.79 -51.47
CA ARG A 987 -41.51 29.51 -50.90
C ARG A 987 -41.11 30.41 -49.74
N PHE A 988 -40.21 29.96 -48.87
CA PHE A 988 -39.57 30.81 -47.86
C PHE A 988 -38.80 31.99 -48.49
N SER A 989 -38.11 31.79 -49.62
CA SER A 989 -37.40 32.88 -50.31
C SER A 989 -38.32 33.87 -51.05
N ALA A 990 -39.52 33.44 -51.47
CA ALA A 990 -40.51 34.31 -52.09
C ALA A 990 -41.18 35.25 -51.08
N GLU A 991 -41.33 34.83 -49.82
CA GLU A 991 -41.84 35.68 -48.73
C GLU A 991 -40.78 36.66 -48.20
N ILE A 992 -39.50 36.28 -48.18
CA ILE A 992 -38.39 37.17 -47.81
C ILE A 992 -38.21 38.32 -48.82
N SER A 993 -38.59 38.13 -50.09
CA SER A 993 -38.54 39.21 -51.10
C SER A 993 -39.58 40.32 -50.88
N SER A 994 -40.50 40.17 -49.91
CA SER A 994 -41.46 41.21 -49.51
C SER A 994 -41.03 42.06 -48.32
N HIS A 995 -39.97 41.67 -47.61
CA HIS A 995 -39.42 42.39 -46.47
C HIS A 995 -37.94 42.66 -46.74
N GLY A 996 -37.68 43.80 -47.39
CA GLY A 996 -36.32 44.22 -47.71
C GLY A 996 -35.53 44.55 -46.46
N GLU A 997 -34.33 43.98 -46.34
CA GLU A 997 -33.22 44.59 -45.59
C GLU A 997 -31.85 44.06 -46.07
N ASN A 998 -31.05 45.00 -46.60
CA ASN A 998 -29.59 45.09 -46.76
C ASN A 998 -28.73 43.82 -47.01
N VAL A 999 -28.29 43.66 -48.26
CA VAL A 999 -27.10 42.86 -48.64
C VAL A 999 -25.93 43.81 -48.89
N HIS A 1000 -24.84 43.67 -48.12
CA HIS A 1000 -23.59 44.43 -48.31
C HIS A 1000 -22.84 43.97 -49.57
N GLN A 1001 -22.36 44.94 -50.36
CA GLN A 1001 -21.64 44.77 -51.63
C GLN A 1001 -20.16 44.42 -51.36
N LEU A 1002 -19.56 43.52 -52.16
CA LEU A 1002 -18.18 43.01 -52.01
C LEU A 1002 -17.12 44.13 -51.94
N ASP A 1003 -16.34 44.18 -50.84
CA ASP A 1003 -15.04 44.88 -50.80
C ASP A 1003 -13.90 43.85 -50.74
N LEU A 1004 -13.31 43.56 -51.90
CA LEU A 1004 -12.23 42.58 -52.10
C LEU A 1004 -10.99 42.81 -51.22
N LYS A 1005 -10.79 44.02 -50.65
CA LYS A 1005 -9.68 44.32 -49.73
C LYS A 1005 -9.84 43.69 -48.35
N SER A 1006 -11.07 43.43 -47.91
CA SER A 1006 -11.38 42.87 -46.58
C SER A 1006 -11.24 41.35 -46.50
N LEU A 1007 -11.22 40.67 -47.66
CA LEU A 1007 -11.10 39.21 -47.75
C LEU A 1007 -9.65 38.71 -47.71
N ILE A 1008 -8.68 39.49 -48.20
CA ILE A 1008 -7.25 39.10 -48.27
C ILE A 1008 -6.66 38.73 -46.90
N PRO A 1009 -6.91 39.49 -45.80
CA PRO A 1009 -6.42 39.13 -44.48
C PRO A 1009 -6.97 37.78 -44.01
N LEU A 1010 -8.25 37.50 -44.26
CA LEU A 1010 -8.90 36.24 -43.88
C LEU A 1010 -8.35 35.06 -44.68
N PHE A 1011 -8.12 35.23 -45.98
CA PHE A 1011 -7.46 34.21 -46.80
C PHE A 1011 -6.02 33.95 -46.37
N THR A 1012 -5.30 34.98 -45.92
CA THR A 1012 -3.91 34.86 -45.42
C THR A 1012 -3.87 34.18 -44.07
N GLU A 1013 -4.81 34.52 -43.18
CA GLU A 1013 -5.00 33.86 -41.88
C GLU A 1013 -5.35 32.39 -42.06
N LEU A 1014 -6.27 32.07 -42.98
CA LEU A 1014 -6.61 30.69 -43.32
C LEU A 1014 -5.39 29.92 -43.83
N HIS A 1015 -4.58 30.52 -44.71
CA HIS A 1015 -3.35 29.88 -45.20
C HIS A 1015 -2.36 29.57 -44.08
N GLN A 1016 -2.16 30.51 -43.15
CA GLN A 1016 -1.27 30.32 -42.01
C GLN A 1016 -1.77 29.24 -41.05
N LEU A 1017 -3.09 29.16 -40.82
CA LEU A 1017 -3.70 28.12 -39.99
C LEU A 1017 -3.60 26.73 -40.63
N LEU A 1018 -3.69 26.66 -41.97
CA LEU A 1018 -3.50 25.42 -42.73
C LEU A 1018 -2.04 24.94 -42.72
N GLU A 1019 -1.06 25.82 -42.89
CA GLU A 1019 0.38 25.45 -42.77
C GLU A 1019 0.73 24.93 -41.37
N GLN A 1020 0.03 25.42 -40.34
CA GLN A 1020 0.23 25.03 -38.94
C GLN A 1020 -0.61 23.81 -38.52
N GLY A 1021 -1.42 23.25 -39.43
CA GLY A 1021 -2.26 22.07 -39.17
C GLY A 1021 -3.34 22.30 -38.09
N GLN A 1022 -3.83 23.53 -37.93
CA GLN A 1022 -4.77 23.88 -36.87
C GLN A 1022 -6.22 23.65 -37.31
N SER A 1023 -7.02 23.00 -36.45
CA SER A 1023 -8.45 22.75 -36.68
C SER A 1023 -9.30 24.03 -36.79
N ARG A 1024 -8.80 25.14 -36.23
CA ARG A 1024 -9.41 26.48 -36.32
C ARG A 1024 -9.48 27.04 -37.75
N ALA A 1025 -8.76 26.45 -38.70
CA ALA A 1025 -8.88 26.77 -40.13
C ALA A 1025 -10.34 26.62 -40.64
N LYS A 1026 -11.11 25.68 -40.08
CA LYS A 1026 -12.51 25.44 -40.50
C LYS A 1026 -13.44 26.61 -40.14
N ASP A 1027 -13.19 27.27 -39.03
CA ASP A 1027 -14.00 28.41 -38.57
C ASP A 1027 -13.76 29.64 -39.45
N VAL A 1028 -12.49 29.89 -39.81
CA VAL A 1028 -12.11 30.98 -40.72
C VAL A 1028 -12.63 30.73 -42.13
N LEU A 1029 -12.63 29.48 -42.60
CA LEU A 1029 -13.19 29.12 -43.90
C LEU A 1029 -14.70 29.34 -43.98
N LYS A 1030 -15.48 28.99 -42.93
CA LYS A 1030 -16.91 29.31 -42.85
C LYS A 1030 -17.16 30.81 -42.90
N HIS A 1031 -16.36 31.58 -42.15
CA HIS A 1031 -16.44 33.03 -42.15
C HIS A 1031 -16.16 33.65 -43.54
N ILE A 1032 -15.31 33.01 -44.36
CA ILE A 1032 -15.07 33.43 -45.75
C ILE A 1032 -16.24 33.05 -46.67
N GLN A 1033 -16.85 31.87 -46.46
CA GLN A 1033 -18.00 31.39 -47.25
C GLN A 1033 -19.27 32.24 -47.04
N ASP A 1034 -19.39 32.95 -45.93
CA ASP A 1034 -20.49 33.87 -45.63
C ASP A 1034 -20.48 35.13 -46.51
N TYR A 1035 -19.39 35.41 -47.22
CA TYR A 1035 -19.31 36.51 -48.20
C TYR A 1035 -19.84 36.08 -49.58
N SER A 1036 -20.41 37.04 -50.32
CA SER A 1036 -20.88 36.82 -51.70
C SER A 1036 -19.69 36.63 -52.66
N LEU A 1037 -19.22 35.39 -52.86
CA LEU A 1037 -18.06 35.06 -53.72
C LEU A 1037 -18.51 34.56 -55.11
N GLU A 1038 -17.67 34.77 -56.15
CA GLU A 1038 -17.86 34.19 -57.49
C GLU A 1038 -17.93 32.66 -57.42
N ASN A 1039 -18.76 32.03 -58.26
CA ASN A 1039 -19.01 30.58 -58.21
C ASN A 1039 -17.73 29.73 -58.34
N GLU A 1040 -16.74 30.17 -59.12
CA GLU A 1040 -15.44 29.50 -59.24
C GLU A 1040 -14.67 29.47 -57.90
N ILE A 1041 -14.70 30.56 -57.12
CA ILE A 1041 -14.04 30.64 -55.81
C ILE A 1041 -14.80 29.80 -54.77
N LYS A 1042 -16.13 29.72 -54.86
CA LYS A 1042 -16.94 28.87 -53.97
C LYS A 1042 -16.66 27.39 -54.17
N GLU A 1043 -16.56 26.91 -55.41
CA GLU A 1043 -16.21 25.51 -55.69
C GLU A 1043 -14.82 25.15 -55.16
N LEU A 1044 -13.85 26.06 -55.29
CA LEU A 1044 -12.51 25.90 -54.75
C LEU A 1044 -12.48 25.92 -53.21
N LEU A 1045 -13.29 26.76 -52.57
CA LEU A 1045 -13.43 26.77 -51.10
C LEU A 1045 -14.08 25.49 -50.56
N TYR A 1046 -15.08 24.93 -51.25
CA TYR A 1046 -15.63 23.62 -50.90
C TYR A 1046 -14.61 22.49 -51.07
N LYS A 1047 -13.74 22.57 -52.09
CA LYS A 1047 -12.63 21.63 -52.24
C LYS A 1047 -11.64 21.71 -51.08
N ILE A 1048 -11.33 22.92 -50.60
CA ILE A 1048 -10.45 23.15 -49.45
C ILE A 1048 -11.13 22.68 -48.15
N GLU A 1049 -12.42 22.92 -47.98
CA GLU A 1049 -13.21 22.40 -46.85
C GLU A 1049 -13.13 20.87 -46.77
N ARG A 1050 -13.27 20.19 -47.91
CA ARG A 1050 -13.14 18.73 -47.98
C ARG A 1050 -11.74 18.25 -47.59
N LEU A 1051 -10.69 18.91 -48.08
CA LEU A 1051 -9.30 18.57 -47.74
C LEU A 1051 -8.99 18.82 -46.25
N ILE A 1052 -9.58 19.85 -45.65
CA ILE A 1052 -9.51 20.11 -44.20
C ILE A 1052 -10.21 18.98 -43.41
N ASP A 1053 -11.38 18.54 -43.87
CA ASP A 1053 -12.16 17.47 -43.23
C ASP A 1053 -11.49 16.08 -43.35
N GLU A 1054 -10.68 15.88 -44.40
CA GLU A 1054 -9.85 14.69 -44.61
C GLU A 1054 -8.47 14.79 -43.90
N TYR A 1055 -8.21 15.86 -43.13
CA TYR A 1055 -6.94 16.16 -42.44
C TYR A 1055 -5.72 16.35 -43.37
N GLU A 1056 -5.94 16.63 -44.66
CA GLU A 1056 -4.89 16.87 -45.66
C GLU A 1056 -4.51 18.37 -45.76
N PHE A 1057 -4.04 18.93 -44.63
CA PHE A 1057 -3.78 20.37 -44.49
C PHE A 1057 -2.71 20.94 -45.44
N GLU A 1058 -1.68 20.16 -45.79
CA GLU A 1058 -0.65 20.60 -46.75
C GLU A 1058 -1.21 20.78 -48.18
N GLU A 1059 -2.11 19.89 -48.61
CA GLU A 1059 -2.76 19.98 -49.92
C GLU A 1059 -3.79 21.12 -49.94
N ALA A 1060 -4.54 21.28 -48.84
CA ALA A 1060 -5.45 22.41 -48.64
C ALA A 1060 -4.71 23.76 -48.70
N SER A 1061 -3.53 23.85 -48.07
CA SER A 1061 -2.70 25.07 -48.09
C SER A 1061 -2.19 25.39 -49.50
N LYS A 1062 -1.72 24.39 -50.25
CA LYS A 1062 -1.27 24.59 -51.65
C LYS A 1062 -2.41 25.07 -52.55
N ALA A 1063 -3.59 24.47 -52.43
CA ALA A 1063 -4.77 24.89 -53.18
C ALA A 1063 -5.19 26.33 -52.84
N LEU A 1064 -5.07 26.74 -51.58
CA LEU A 1064 -5.35 28.10 -51.14
C LEU A 1064 -4.30 29.12 -51.63
N ALA A 1065 -3.03 28.73 -51.68
CA ALA A 1065 -1.94 29.58 -52.18
C ALA A 1065 -2.14 29.97 -53.65
N ASP A 1066 -2.62 29.05 -54.49
CA ASP A 1066 -2.93 29.30 -55.89
C ASP A 1066 -4.07 30.32 -56.05
N ILE A 1067 -5.10 30.25 -55.19
CA ILE A 1067 -6.23 31.20 -55.15
C ILE A 1067 -5.76 32.61 -54.74
N ILE A 1068 -4.92 32.71 -53.70
CA ILE A 1068 -4.36 33.99 -53.25
C ILE A 1068 -3.52 34.63 -54.36
N LYS A 1069 -2.79 33.83 -55.14
CA LYS A 1069 -1.98 34.29 -56.27
C LYS A 1069 -2.84 34.79 -57.43
N GLU A 1070 -3.96 34.12 -57.72
CA GLU A 1070 -4.91 34.49 -58.77
C GLU A 1070 -5.71 35.76 -58.41
N LEU A 1071 -6.14 35.90 -57.16
CA LEU A 1071 -6.78 37.10 -56.61
C LEU A 1071 -5.83 38.32 -56.64
N ASN A 1072 -4.57 38.15 -56.25
CA ASN A 1072 -3.57 39.22 -56.33
C ASN A 1072 -3.27 39.65 -57.78
N LYS A 1073 -3.37 38.72 -58.73
CA LYS A 1073 -3.19 39.02 -60.17
C LYS A 1073 -4.37 39.82 -60.73
N LYS A 1074 -5.61 39.51 -60.34
CA LYS A 1074 -6.81 40.31 -60.67
C LYS A 1074 -6.75 41.73 -60.08
N LEU A 1075 -6.23 41.89 -58.87
CA LEU A 1075 -6.02 43.19 -58.20
C LEU A 1075 -4.94 44.07 -58.88
N MET A 1076 -3.93 43.47 -59.52
CA MET A 1076 -2.96 44.25 -60.31
C MET A 1076 -3.54 44.71 -61.66
N ILE A 1077 -4.41 43.93 -62.30
CA ILE A 1077 -5.07 44.31 -63.57
C ILE A 1077 -6.05 45.47 -63.36
N GLN A 1078 -6.68 45.59 -62.17
CA GLN A 1078 -7.50 46.74 -61.79
C GLN A 1078 -6.72 48.03 -61.47
N LYS A 1079 -5.38 47.98 -61.43
CA LYS A 1079 -4.52 49.15 -61.20
C LYS A 1079 -3.95 49.77 -62.48
N ASP A 1080 -3.96 49.04 -63.59
CA ASP A 1080 -3.47 49.47 -64.91
C ASP A 1080 -4.61 49.77 -65.93
N ILE A 1081 -5.87 49.79 -65.46
CA ILE A 1081 -7.05 50.37 -66.13
C ILE A 1081 -7.45 51.62 -65.35
#